data_AF-A0A7M7M3X9-F1
#
_entry.id   AF-A0A7M7M3X9-F1
#
_cell.length_a   1.000
_cell.length_b   1.000
_cell.length_c   1.000
_cell.angle_alpha   90.00
_cell.angle_beta   90.00
_cell.angle_gamma   90.00
#
_symmetry.space_group_name_H-M   'P 1'
#
loop_
_entity.id
_entity.type
_entity.pdbx_description
1 polymer ?
#
loop_
_entity_poly.entity_id
_entity_poly.type
_entity_poly.pdbx_seq_one_letter_code
_entity_poly.pdbx_strand_id
1 'polypeptide(L)'
;MRLFSEQKLQLIFRRHIEPPIFSLCCAQIYLGGNYDYDPRCHISQTVQGEWYSRERGDDTFTTIEQETIRFNAYDQNTQRNLVINTRCINLTIYNNDNYTFVLQRTDTHVPCYYCTRMFVRTLNVIDKISTPCVNINPTERPDVQTVCRNLDVNMEQITLFSTNPTPKNCRSSLEGVWKFAYKNTYRFSGECKHPDANITACQVPGSQFFIDNQQFQVNYRQCEGMEDTEEGEVQFKCLGDWYIGKNHFFAVVNSRESRIDEKYRCFLANRDDDTFLGASITPECNVLKNPQDAPSRYHMEQVKTEIMEPRCKLPENFTGEWINTANFDADVIINRTHIIERWKPDTGRIKEQVYVCVEKRNNRYMMARHGINGCQRDYVCFDFVPRHHSVIRYRKGKELRDPTFSTVCSWTMFRAQQDWRYDLLVMKNPVSIKCPVAGKFKFQQHGDILFETRIRGGVTQMPRPNVYCKENISDFSVCDRDQRTIAVDADYCVSVDHFGRPVDIYSEPDHMLKCIGFWRENLKSYLITYEEEDAYSKYRCWVYQRADLNRILMSLSVGAFCHVKQDVVSISSREGAQVALDMVEYEREHDDCPMYFDDGTNPYAEISEQAATFDAATFNGASEVPHCSLAVLLSIVWLIIGHICRHLY
;
A
#
# COMPACT_ATOMS: atom_id res chain seq x y z
N MET A 1 -30.20 -5.05 -35.27
CA MET A 1 -31.09 -6.23 -35.42
C MET A 1 -31.97 -6.36 -34.18
N ARG A 2 -33.11 -7.05 -34.29
CA ARG A 2 -34.22 -7.14 -33.30
C ARG A 2 -33.83 -8.00 -32.08
N LEU A 3 -34.00 -7.53 -30.83
CA LEU A 3 -35.15 -7.63 -29.88
C LEU A 3 -35.08 -8.80 -28.89
N PHE A 4 -35.91 -8.70 -27.84
CA PHE A 4 -36.10 -9.51 -26.61
C PHE A 4 -35.24 -9.08 -25.40
N SER A 5 -35.73 -8.67 -24.22
CA SER A 5 -37.05 -8.45 -23.56
C SER A 5 -37.14 -9.24 -22.24
N GLU A 6 -37.73 -8.59 -21.24
CA GLU A 6 -37.92 -9.06 -19.86
C GLU A 6 -38.95 -10.20 -19.73
N GLN A 7 -38.97 -10.96 -18.61
CA GLN A 7 -40.04 -10.86 -17.57
C GLN A 7 -39.97 -11.89 -16.42
N LYS A 8 -40.55 -11.45 -15.28
CA LYS A 8 -40.83 -12.18 -14.02
C LYS A 8 -41.96 -13.22 -14.13
N LEU A 9 -41.91 -14.27 -13.30
CA LEU A 9 -43.09 -14.96 -12.68
C LEU A 9 -42.80 -15.05 -11.16
N GLN A 10 -43.59 -14.56 -10.20
CA GLN A 10 -45.01 -14.77 -9.80
C GLN A 10 -45.32 -16.10 -9.06
N LEU A 11 -45.75 -15.96 -7.79
CA LEU A 11 -46.32 -17.00 -6.94
C LEU A 11 -47.82 -17.19 -7.20
N ILE A 12 -48.36 -18.38 -6.88
CA ILE A 12 -49.80 -18.65 -6.77
C ILE A 12 -50.13 -19.39 -5.46
N PHE A 13 -51.30 -19.05 -4.88
CA PHE A 13 -51.82 -19.45 -3.56
C PHE A 13 -52.73 -20.70 -3.59
N ARG A 14 -52.89 -21.35 -2.41
CA ARG A 14 -54.03 -22.16 -1.84
C ARG A 14 -53.53 -23.47 -1.20
N ARG A 15 -54.09 -24.02 -0.10
CA ARG A 15 -55.28 -23.68 0.72
C ARG A 15 -55.17 -24.26 2.16
N HIS A 16 -56.00 -23.75 3.08
CA HIS A 16 -56.21 -24.15 4.49
C HIS A 16 -56.30 -25.66 4.82
N ILE A 17 -56.00 -26.03 6.09
CA ILE A 17 -56.99 -26.42 7.13
C ILE A 17 -56.31 -26.49 8.53
N GLU A 18 -57.07 -26.16 9.57
CA GLU A 18 -56.75 -26.17 11.03
C GLU A 18 -58.03 -26.63 11.78
N PRO A 19 -58.03 -26.91 13.11
CA PRO A 19 -56.91 -27.19 14.03
C PRO A 19 -57.00 -28.68 14.49
N PRO A 20 -57.36 -29.16 15.72
CA PRO A 20 -57.60 -28.56 17.06
C PRO A 20 -56.48 -28.89 18.10
N ILE A 21 -56.75 -28.65 19.39
CA ILE A 21 -55.86 -28.81 20.55
C ILE A 21 -56.47 -29.84 21.53
N PHE A 22 -55.65 -30.68 22.21
CA PHE A 22 -56.05 -31.35 23.46
C PHE A 22 -54.89 -31.60 24.45
N SER A 23 -55.28 -31.64 25.73
CA SER A 23 -54.57 -31.61 27.02
C SER A 23 -53.38 -32.58 27.28
N LEU A 24 -52.60 -32.21 28.32
CA LEU A 24 -51.51 -32.94 29.01
C LEU A 24 -51.77 -34.42 29.31
N CYS A 25 -50.70 -35.23 29.30
CA CYS A 25 -50.39 -36.16 30.40
C CYS A 25 -48.89 -36.54 30.43
N CYS A 26 -48.36 -36.88 31.61
CA CYS A 26 -46.93 -37.19 31.82
C CYS A 26 -46.54 -38.63 31.40
N ALA A 27 -45.35 -38.79 30.82
CA ALA A 27 -44.55 -40.02 30.94
C ALA A 27 -43.06 -39.74 30.71
N GLN A 28 -42.21 -40.02 31.71
CA GLN A 28 -40.75 -40.12 31.52
C GLN A 28 -40.42 -41.54 31.04
N ILE A 29 -39.82 -41.72 29.87
CA ILE A 29 -38.98 -42.90 29.58
C ILE A 29 -37.69 -42.48 28.85
N TYR A 30 -36.60 -42.99 29.39
CA TYR A 30 -35.19 -42.85 29.09
C TYR A 30 -34.73 -42.74 27.62
N LEU A 31 -33.79 -41.80 27.46
CA LEU A 31 -32.66 -41.75 26.53
C LEU A 31 -32.28 -43.09 25.84
N GLY A 32 -32.49 -43.16 24.53
CA GLY A 32 -31.65 -43.92 23.61
C GLY A 32 -30.80 -42.93 22.80
N GLY A 33 -29.48 -42.96 22.95
CA GLY A 33 -28.59 -41.99 22.33
C GLY A 33 -28.49 -42.17 20.82
N ASN A 34 -29.19 -41.33 20.05
CA ASN A 34 -28.76 -41.02 18.68
C ASN A 34 -27.43 -40.28 18.79
N TYR A 35 -26.34 -40.94 18.38
CA TYR A 35 -25.09 -40.24 18.13
C TYR A 35 -25.31 -39.25 16.99
N ASP A 36 -25.06 -37.99 17.29
CA ASP A 36 -25.26 -36.88 16.37
C ASP A 36 -24.29 -36.97 15.17
N TYR A 37 -24.69 -36.32 14.07
CA TYR A 37 -24.17 -36.54 12.73
C TYR A 37 -22.65 -36.36 12.59
N ASP A 38 -22.04 -37.31 11.89
CA ASP A 38 -20.67 -37.25 11.40
C ASP A 38 -20.49 -36.04 10.43
N PRO A 39 -19.63 -35.05 10.74
CA PRO A 39 -19.41 -33.91 9.86
C PRO A 39 -18.56 -34.34 8.67
N ARG A 40 -19.24 -34.75 7.58
CA ARG A 40 -18.65 -35.13 6.29
C ARG A 40 -17.40 -34.31 5.97
N CYS A 41 -16.23 -34.96 5.90
CA CYS A 41 -14.98 -34.29 5.57
C CYS A 41 -15.06 -33.69 4.16
N HIS A 42 -15.20 -32.37 4.11
CA HIS A 42 -15.34 -31.61 2.88
C HIS A 42 -14.05 -30.83 2.64
N ILE A 43 -13.26 -31.27 1.68
CA ILE A 43 -11.98 -30.66 1.31
C ILE A 43 -12.26 -29.29 0.65
N SER A 44 -11.44 -28.27 0.98
CA SER A 44 -11.58 -26.92 0.44
C SER A 44 -11.26 -26.85 -1.06
N GLN A 45 -11.99 -26.03 -1.81
CA GLN A 45 -11.72 -25.78 -3.24
C GLN A 45 -10.29 -25.27 -3.50
N THR A 46 -9.65 -24.61 -2.54
CA THR A 46 -8.27 -24.09 -2.66
C THR A 46 -7.22 -25.18 -2.91
N VAL A 47 -7.47 -26.42 -2.48
CA VAL A 47 -6.53 -27.55 -2.64
C VAL A 47 -7.05 -28.62 -3.62
N GLN A 48 -8.29 -28.49 -4.08
CA GLN A 48 -8.87 -29.39 -5.09
C GLN A 48 -8.18 -29.21 -6.44
N GLY A 49 -8.08 -30.30 -7.21
CA GLY A 49 -7.44 -30.31 -8.52
C GLY A 49 -6.49 -31.48 -8.70
N GLU A 50 -5.68 -31.41 -9.76
CA GLU A 50 -4.66 -32.39 -10.08
C GLU A 50 -3.27 -31.79 -9.87
N TRP A 51 -2.43 -32.56 -9.19
CA TRP A 51 -1.13 -32.14 -8.68
C TRP A 51 -0.06 -33.15 -9.07
N TYR A 52 1.08 -32.67 -9.55
CA TYR A 52 2.26 -33.47 -9.87
C TYR A 52 3.35 -33.27 -8.82
N SER A 53 3.96 -34.37 -8.37
CA SER A 53 5.12 -34.40 -7.48
C SER A 53 6.09 -35.51 -7.93
N ARG A 54 7.38 -35.33 -7.62
CA ARG A 54 8.35 -36.43 -7.69
C ARG A 54 8.59 -36.96 -6.29
N GLU A 55 8.40 -38.25 -6.11
CA GLU A 55 8.41 -38.90 -4.79
C GLU A 55 9.33 -40.13 -4.84
N ARG A 56 10.45 -40.08 -4.11
CA ARG A 56 11.47 -41.16 -4.07
C ARG A 56 12.08 -41.51 -5.44
N GLY A 57 12.07 -40.55 -6.37
CA GLY A 57 12.57 -40.70 -7.73
C GLY A 57 11.48 -40.94 -8.79
N ASP A 58 10.29 -41.37 -8.39
CA ASP A 58 9.15 -41.70 -9.27
C ASP A 58 8.20 -40.51 -9.49
N ASP A 59 7.50 -40.50 -10.63
CA ASP A 59 6.48 -39.50 -10.99
C ASP A 59 5.11 -39.83 -10.37
N THR A 60 4.68 -39.01 -9.41
CA THR A 60 3.39 -39.15 -8.72
C THR A 60 2.40 -38.09 -9.16
N PHE A 61 1.19 -38.53 -9.53
CA PHE A 61 0.03 -37.67 -9.70
C PHE A 61 -0.91 -37.85 -8.51
N THR A 62 -1.34 -36.74 -7.91
CA THR A 62 -2.30 -36.67 -6.81
C THR A 62 -3.53 -35.89 -7.27
N THR A 63 -4.70 -36.53 -7.27
CA THR A 63 -6.00 -35.89 -7.57
C THR A 63 -6.75 -35.67 -6.27
N ILE A 64 -7.15 -34.43 -6.00
CA ILE A 64 -7.87 -34.03 -4.79
C ILE A 64 -9.29 -33.59 -5.19
N GLU A 65 -10.28 -34.36 -4.77
CA GLU A 65 -11.71 -34.09 -4.95
C GLU A 65 -12.34 -33.56 -3.65
N GLN A 66 -13.66 -33.44 -3.62
CA GLN A 66 -14.42 -32.91 -2.47
C GLN A 66 -14.35 -33.80 -1.21
N GLU A 67 -14.38 -35.13 -1.38
CA GLU A 67 -14.30 -36.13 -0.28
C GLU A 67 -13.17 -37.16 -0.46
N THR A 68 -12.49 -37.19 -1.63
CA THR A 68 -11.50 -38.23 -1.96
C THR A 68 -10.16 -37.64 -2.36
N ILE A 69 -9.08 -38.37 -2.05
CA ILE A 69 -7.73 -38.11 -2.55
C ILE A 69 -7.22 -39.39 -3.18
N ARG A 70 -6.88 -39.32 -4.47
CA ARG A 70 -6.25 -40.41 -5.22
C ARG A 70 -4.80 -40.07 -5.47
N PHE A 71 -3.90 -41.03 -5.34
CA PHE A 71 -2.50 -40.83 -5.72
C PHE A 71 -1.86 -42.11 -6.25
N ASN A 72 -0.92 -41.93 -7.18
CA ASN A 72 -0.10 -43.03 -7.67
C ASN A 72 1.00 -43.36 -6.65
N ALA A 73 1.23 -44.65 -6.41
CA ALA A 73 2.33 -45.15 -5.60
C ALA A 73 2.96 -46.40 -6.25
N TYR A 74 4.28 -46.46 -6.26
CA TYR A 74 5.00 -47.67 -6.66
C TYR A 74 5.07 -48.66 -5.49
N ASP A 75 4.54 -49.87 -5.68
CA ASP A 75 4.69 -50.95 -4.71
C ASP A 75 5.93 -51.79 -5.04
N GLN A 76 6.93 -51.69 -4.17
CA GLN A 76 8.20 -52.40 -4.28
C GLN A 76 8.03 -53.93 -4.21
N ASN A 77 6.96 -54.44 -3.58
CA ASN A 77 6.72 -55.87 -3.44
C ASN A 77 6.11 -56.50 -4.70
N THR A 78 5.23 -55.79 -5.39
CA THR A 78 4.57 -56.28 -6.62
C THR A 78 5.17 -55.72 -7.91
N GLN A 79 6.14 -54.80 -7.82
CA GLN A 79 6.79 -54.10 -8.93
C GLN A 79 5.78 -53.46 -9.91
N ARG A 80 4.77 -52.80 -9.35
CA ARG A 80 3.68 -52.18 -10.11
C ARG A 80 3.34 -50.80 -9.58
N ASN A 81 2.88 -49.93 -10.47
CA ASN A 81 2.19 -48.70 -10.11
C ASN A 81 0.77 -49.06 -9.66
N LEU A 82 0.42 -48.72 -8.42
CA LEU A 82 -0.95 -48.78 -7.92
C LEU A 82 -1.52 -47.36 -7.81
N VAL A 83 -2.80 -47.23 -8.14
CA VAL A 83 -3.59 -46.03 -7.84
C VAL A 83 -4.26 -46.26 -6.49
N ILE A 84 -3.77 -45.58 -5.46
CA ILE A 84 -4.34 -45.67 -4.11
C ILE A 84 -5.53 -44.73 -4.03
N ASN A 85 -6.69 -45.28 -3.73
CA ASN A 85 -7.92 -44.53 -3.53
C ASN A 85 -8.13 -44.30 -2.04
N THR A 86 -8.21 -43.04 -1.62
CA THR A 86 -8.50 -42.71 -0.22
C THR A 86 -9.72 -41.80 -0.08
N ARG A 87 -10.47 -42.00 1.01
CA ARG A 87 -11.57 -41.14 1.43
C ARG A 87 -11.15 -40.35 2.66
N CYS A 88 -11.44 -39.06 2.70
CA CYS A 88 -11.21 -38.28 3.91
C CYS A 88 -12.23 -38.66 5.00
N ILE A 89 -11.74 -38.96 6.20
CA ILE A 89 -12.55 -39.27 7.38
C ILE A 89 -12.53 -38.11 8.37
N ASN A 90 -11.39 -37.44 8.53
CA ASN A 90 -11.24 -36.32 9.45
C ASN A 90 -10.33 -35.25 8.85
N LEU A 91 -10.68 -33.98 9.05
CA LEU A 91 -9.94 -32.81 8.59
C LEU A 91 -9.79 -31.83 9.73
N THR A 92 -8.55 -31.58 10.14
CA THR A 92 -8.21 -30.50 11.08
C THR A 92 -7.54 -29.37 10.32
N ILE A 93 -8.13 -28.18 10.41
CA ILE A 93 -7.60 -26.93 9.85
C ILE A 93 -6.95 -26.17 11.00
N TYR A 94 -5.65 -25.94 10.94
CA TYR A 94 -4.94 -25.14 11.95
C TYR A 94 -4.97 -23.66 11.60
N ASN A 95 -4.64 -23.35 10.34
CA ASN A 95 -4.71 -22.03 9.71
C ASN A 95 -5.31 -22.19 8.31
N ASN A 96 -5.69 -21.09 7.65
CA ASN A 96 -6.19 -21.10 6.27
C ASN A 96 -5.25 -21.76 5.24
N ASP A 97 -3.95 -21.89 5.55
CA ASP A 97 -2.94 -22.47 4.68
C ASP A 97 -2.44 -23.86 5.13
N ASN A 98 -3.00 -24.43 6.21
CA ASN A 98 -2.43 -25.60 6.88
C ASN A 98 -3.51 -26.62 7.26
N TYR A 99 -3.55 -27.72 6.50
CA TYR A 99 -4.58 -28.74 6.53
C TYR A 99 -3.98 -30.10 6.93
N THR A 100 -4.52 -30.74 7.95
CA THR A 100 -4.18 -32.14 8.31
C THR A 100 -5.37 -33.04 8.01
N PHE A 101 -5.15 -34.02 7.13
CA PHE A 101 -6.12 -35.00 6.67
C PHE A 101 -5.86 -36.37 7.30
N VAL A 102 -6.92 -37.02 7.75
CA VAL A 102 -6.95 -38.47 8.03
C VAL A 102 -7.66 -39.15 6.86
N LEU A 103 -6.91 -39.89 6.07
CA LEU A 103 -7.35 -40.50 4.82
C LEU A 103 -7.46 -42.02 4.99
N GLN A 104 -8.65 -42.57 4.86
CA GLN A 104 -8.86 -44.03 4.86
C GLN A 104 -8.65 -44.60 3.46
N ARG A 105 -7.83 -45.64 3.35
CA ARG A 105 -7.63 -46.41 2.12
C ARG A 105 -8.89 -47.23 1.79
N THR A 106 -9.39 -47.12 0.56
CA THR A 106 -10.64 -47.76 0.12
C THR A 106 -10.46 -48.86 -0.92
N ASP A 107 -9.26 -49.01 -1.50
CA ASP A 107 -8.96 -50.07 -2.49
C ASP A 107 -8.64 -51.44 -1.85
N THR A 108 -8.52 -51.52 -0.51
CA THR A 108 -8.21 -52.75 0.23
C THR A 108 -9.29 -53.10 1.24
N HIS A 109 -9.60 -54.40 1.41
CA HIS A 109 -10.54 -54.87 2.43
C HIS A 109 -10.06 -54.66 3.88
N VAL A 110 -8.77 -54.41 4.10
CA VAL A 110 -8.21 -54.05 5.41
C VAL A 110 -8.21 -52.52 5.52
N PRO A 111 -8.83 -51.92 6.56
CA PRO A 111 -8.87 -50.48 6.76
C PRO A 111 -7.50 -49.98 7.23
N CYS A 112 -6.79 -49.29 6.34
CA CYS A 112 -5.52 -48.63 6.63
C CYS A 112 -5.66 -47.12 6.45
N TYR A 113 -4.93 -46.32 7.23
CA TYR A 113 -5.07 -44.88 7.28
C TYR A 113 -3.75 -44.16 6.98
N TYR A 114 -3.82 -43.06 6.26
CA TYR A 114 -2.71 -42.13 6.07
C TYR A 114 -3.01 -40.84 6.83
N CYS A 115 -2.01 -40.33 7.56
CA CYS A 115 -2.03 -38.94 7.99
C CYS A 115 -1.20 -38.11 7.00
N THR A 116 -1.85 -37.17 6.32
CA THR A 116 -1.19 -36.26 5.38
C THR A 116 -1.43 -34.83 5.85
N ARG A 117 -0.37 -34.04 5.96
CA ARG A 117 -0.45 -32.60 6.26
C ARG A 117 0.03 -31.82 5.05
N MET A 118 -0.80 -30.89 4.58
CA MET A 118 -0.54 -30.04 3.43
C MET A 118 -0.41 -28.58 3.85
N PHE A 119 0.58 -27.90 3.27
CA PHE A 119 0.87 -26.50 3.43
C PHE A 119 0.67 -25.80 2.10
N VAL A 120 -0.36 -24.96 1.99
CA VAL A 120 -0.61 -24.15 0.79
C VAL A 120 0.45 -23.06 0.73
N ARG A 121 1.36 -23.12 -0.26
CA ARG A 121 2.35 -22.05 -0.49
C ARG A 121 1.76 -20.98 -1.38
N THR A 122 1.11 -21.39 -2.48
CA THR A 122 0.38 -20.54 -3.42
C THR A 122 -0.73 -21.36 -4.09
N LEU A 123 -1.59 -20.70 -4.88
CA LEU A 123 -2.66 -21.37 -5.64
C LEU A 123 -2.17 -22.49 -6.59
N ASN A 124 -0.88 -22.49 -6.97
CA ASN A 124 -0.30 -23.46 -7.89
C ASN A 124 0.76 -24.37 -7.24
N VAL A 125 1.04 -24.22 -5.93
CA VAL A 125 2.11 -24.93 -5.23
C VAL A 125 1.69 -25.26 -3.79
N ILE A 126 1.74 -26.56 -3.46
CA ILE A 126 1.46 -27.08 -2.12
C ILE A 126 2.65 -27.93 -1.69
N ASP A 127 3.08 -27.85 -0.43
CA ASP A 127 3.98 -28.85 0.15
C ASP A 127 3.17 -29.87 0.97
N LYS A 128 3.53 -31.15 0.94
CA LYS A 128 2.98 -32.18 1.83
C LYS A 128 4.06 -32.88 2.66
N ILE A 129 3.66 -33.30 3.86
CA ILE A 129 4.30 -34.38 4.61
C ILE A 129 3.25 -35.46 4.85
N SER A 130 3.63 -36.74 4.77
CA SER A 130 2.69 -37.85 4.94
C SER A 130 3.32 -39.02 5.66
N THR A 131 2.57 -39.65 6.56
CA THR A 131 2.95 -40.94 7.12
C THR A 131 2.85 -42.05 6.05
N PRO A 132 3.55 -43.18 6.23
CA PRO A 132 3.16 -44.43 5.58
C PRO A 132 1.75 -44.87 6.04
N CYS A 133 1.26 -45.96 5.45
CA CYS A 133 -0.02 -46.57 5.80
C CYS A 133 0.01 -47.10 7.25
N VAL A 134 -0.86 -46.59 8.13
CA VAL A 134 -0.96 -46.97 9.54
C VAL A 134 -2.23 -47.80 9.76
N ASN A 135 -2.08 -48.96 10.42
CA ASN A 135 -3.19 -49.74 10.93
C ASN A 135 -3.47 -49.32 12.39
N ILE A 136 -4.71 -48.96 12.70
CA ILE A 136 -5.15 -48.67 14.08
C ILE A 136 -5.83 -49.90 14.69
N ASN A 137 -5.89 -49.97 16.02
CA ASN A 137 -6.66 -50.99 16.71
C ASN A 137 -8.15 -50.85 16.35
N PRO A 138 -8.92 -51.96 16.12
CA PRO A 138 -10.34 -51.88 15.76
C PRO A 138 -11.25 -51.18 16.77
N THR A 139 -10.75 -50.94 17.98
CA THR A 139 -11.43 -50.23 19.08
C THR A 139 -11.10 -48.73 19.16
N GLU A 140 -10.07 -48.25 18.45
CA GLU A 140 -9.69 -46.84 18.40
C GLU A 140 -10.43 -46.13 17.25
N ARG A 141 -10.87 -44.88 17.47
CA ARG A 141 -11.48 -44.06 16.41
C ARG A 141 -10.39 -43.49 15.49
N PRO A 142 -10.58 -43.47 14.16
CA PRO A 142 -9.65 -42.82 13.24
C PRO A 142 -9.78 -41.29 13.33
N ASP A 143 -8.94 -40.68 14.17
CA ASP A 143 -8.83 -39.22 14.34
C ASP A 143 -7.36 -38.79 14.21
N VAL A 144 -7.12 -37.48 14.28
CA VAL A 144 -5.75 -36.93 14.14
C VAL A 144 -4.88 -37.41 15.32
N GLN A 145 -5.43 -37.56 16.51
CA GLN A 145 -4.73 -37.99 17.72
C GLN A 145 -4.36 -39.49 17.71
N THR A 146 -5.03 -40.33 16.92
CA THR A 146 -4.70 -41.76 16.75
C THR A 146 -3.82 -42.00 15.53
N VAL A 147 -4.16 -41.44 14.37
CA VAL A 147 -3.47 -41.72 13.10
C VAL A 147 -2.21 -40.88 12.92
N CYS A 148 -2.19 -39.61 13.34
CA CYS A 148 -1.05 -38.70 13.13
C CYS A 148 0.03 -38.77 14.22
N ARG A 149 -0.03 -39.71 15.16
CA ARG A 149 0.94 -39.85 16.28
C ARG A 149 2.41 -39.90 15.82
N ASN A 150 2.65 -40.51 14.65
CA ASN A 150 3.98 -40.73 14.08
C ASN A 150 4.33 -39.74 12.95
N LEU A 151 3.55 -38.65 12.78
CA LEU A 151 3.86 -37.61 11.81
C LEU A 151 4.93 -36.66 12.39
N ASP A 152 6.20 -36.93 12.07
CA ASP A 152 7.29 -36.00 12.41
C ASP A 152 7.20 -34.73 11.54
N VAL A 153 7.23 -33.57 12.21
CA VAL A 153 7.13 -32.25 11.61
C VAL A 153 8.41 -31.89 10.83
N ASN A 154 9.53 -32.56 11.14
CA ASN A 154 10.83 -32.38 10.49
C ASN A 154 11.07 -33.32 9.29
N MET A 155 10.08 -34.14 8.91
CA MET A 155 10.16 -34.93 7.68
C MET A 155 10.37 -34.04 6.45
N GLU A 156 11.09 -34.56 5.45
CA GLU A 156 11.29 -33.87 4.18
C GLU A 156 9.95 -33.55 3.51
N GLN A 157 9.78 -32.28 3.15
CA GLN A 157 8.55 -31.78 2.54
C GLN A 157 8.58 -32.07 1.03
N ILE A 158 7.54 -32.72 0.54
CA ILE A 158 7.34 -33.04 -0.88
C ILE A 158 6.55 -31.89 -1.50
N THR A 159 7.11 -31.21 -2.49
CA THR A 159 6.40 -30.15 -3.22
C THR A 159 5.55 -30.72 -4.34
N LEU A 160 4.33 -30.22 -4.46
CA LEU A 160 3.34 -30.52 -5.48
C LEU A 160 3.07 -29.28 -6.34
N PHE A 161 3.05 -29.46 -7.66
CA PHE A 161 2.76 -28.42 -8.64
C PHE A 161 1.41 -28.70 -9.31
N SER A 162 0.57 -27.68 -9.47
CA SER A 162 -0.68 -27.81 -10.22
C SER A 162 -0.40 -28.16 -11.68
N THR A 163 -1.08 -29.19 -12.21
CA THR A 163 -0.94 -29.59 -13.63
C THR A 163 -1.55 -28.57 -14.59
N ASN A 164 -2.57 -27.83 -14.12
CA ASN A 164 -3.28 -26.79 -14.84
C ASN A 164 -3.18 -25.46 -14.08
N PRO A 165 -1.99 -24.83 -14.05
CA PRO A 165 -1.74 -23.70 -13.16
C PRO A 165 -2.44 -22.41 -13.62
N THR A 166 -2.97 -21.69 -12.63
CA THR A 166 -3.43 -20.31 -12.80
C THR A 166 -2.26 -19.38 -13.11
N PRO A 167 -2.36 -18.46 -14.08
CA PRO A 167 -1.22 -17.61 -14.42
C PRO A 167 -0.87 -16.62 -13.29
N LYS A 168 0.37 -16.68 -12.77
CA LYS A 168 0.88 -15.75 -11.76
C LYS A 168 2.02 -14.89 -12.33
N ASN A 169 2.07 -13.63 -11.89
CA ASN A 169 3.08 -12.65 -12.27
C ASN A 169 4.43 -12.97 -11.60
N CYS A 170 5.50 -13.03 -12.39
CA CYS A 170 6.87 -13.31 -11.96
C CYS A 170 7.54 -12.18 -11.16
N ARG A 171 6.94 -10.97 -11.10
CA ARG A 171 7.56 -9.78 -10.53
C ARG A 171 7.98 -9.91 -9.06
N SER A 172 7.26 -10.71 -8.26
CA SER A 172 7.66 -10.98 -6.87
C SER A 172 8.87 -11.90 -6.81
N SER A 173 9.01 -12.83 -7.76
CA SER A 173 10.09 -13.81 -7.89
C SER A 173 11.38 -13.23 -8.48
N LEU A 174 11.32 -12.68 -9.69
CA LEU A 174 12.46 -12.15 -10.43
C LEU A 174 11.98 -11.07 -11.42
N GLU A 175 12.58 -9.89 -11.35
CA GLU A 175 12.32 -8.76 -12.26
C GLU A 175 13.67 -8.22 -12.72
N GLY A 176 13.98 -8.25 -14.03
CA GLY A 176 15.22 -7.70 -14.56
C GLY A 176 15.84 -8.38 -15.79
N VAL A 177 16.87 -7.74 -16.33
CA VAL A 177 17.85 -8.32 -17.26
C VAL A 177 19.14 -8.54 -16.51
N TRP A 178 19.56 -9.81 -16.46
CA TRP A 178 20.73 -10.26 -15.74
C TRP A 178 21.66 -10.95 -16.72
N LYS A 179 22.94 -10.64 -16.70
CA LYS A 179 23.95 -11.57 -17.20
C LYS A 179 24.15 -12.62 -16.11
N PHE A 180 24.47 -13.84 -16.49
CA PHE A 180 24.76 -14.87 -15.52
C PHE A 180 25.90 -15.77 -15.97
N ALA A 181 26.69 -16.22 -15.01
CA ALA A 181 27.53 -17.40 -15.14
C ALA A 181 26.82 -18.57 -14.44
N TYR A 182 27.01 -19.80 -14.92
CA TYR A 182 26.31 -20.96 -14.36
C TYR A 182 27.21 -22.17 -14.14
N LYS A 183 26.84 -22.96 -13.13
CA LYS A 183 27.48 -24.22 -12.78
C LYS A 183 26.42 -25.28 -12.54
N ASN A 184 26.57 -26.44 -13.15
CA ASN A 184 25.75 -27.62 -12.87
C ASN A 184 26.65 -28.71 -12.27
N THR A 185 26.45 -29.03 -10.98
CA THR A 185 27.35 -29.91 -10.22
C THR A 185 27.40 -31.36 -10.73
N TYR A 186 26.44 -31.77 -11.57
CA TYR A 186 26.33 -33.13 -12.10
C TYR A 186 26.74 -33.24 -13.57
N ARG A 187 26.87 -32.12 -14.31
CA ARG A 187 27.24 -32.12 -15.73
C ARG A 187 28.70 -31.75 -15.97
N PHE A 188 29.22 -30.70 -15.32
CA PHE A 188 30.58 -30.21 -15.58
C PHE A 188 31.25 -29.63 -14.33
N SER A 189 32.57 -29.56 -14.35
CA SER A 189 33.35 -28.88 -13.30
C SER A 189 33.76 -27.47 -13.74
N GLY A 190 33.75 -26.52 -12.81
CA GLY A 190 33.95 -25.09 -13.09
C GLY A 190 32.66 -24.27 -13.11
N GLU A 191 32.74 -23.06 -13.66
CA GLU A 191 31.63 -22.11 -13.82
C GLU A 191 31.70 -21.53 -15.23
N CYS A 192 30.65 -21.73 -16.03
CA CYS A 192 30.56 -21.25 -17.40
C CYS A 192 30.07 -19.80 -17.41
N LYS A 193 30.92 -18.87 -17.85
CA LYS A 193 30.61 -17.44 -18.01
C LYS A 193 30.73 -17.04 -19.48
N HIS A 194 29.60 -16.80 -20.15
CA HIS A 194 29.55 -16.36 -21.55
C HIS A 194 28.89 -14.97 -21.64
N PRO A 195 29.41 -14.01 -22.45
CA PRO A 195 28.89 -12.63 -22.49
C PRO A 195 27.43 -12.51 -22.95
N ASP A 196 26.94 -13.46 -23.75
CA ASP A 196 25.57 -13.51 -24.28
C ASP A 196 24.60 -14.37 -23.44
N ALA A 197 25.08 -15.01 -22.37
CA ALA A 197 24.21 -15.72 -21.43
C ALA A 197 23.43 -14.69 -20.59
N ASN A 198 22.10 -14.72 -20.69
CA ASN A 198 21.24 -13.76 -20.00
C ASN A 198 19.92 -14.34 -19.50
N ILE A 199 19.37 -13.74 -18.44
CA ILE A 199 18.02 -13.95 -17.95
C ILE A 199 17.24 -12.67 -18.23
N THR A 200 16.07 -12.80 -18.85
CA THR A 200 15.19 -11.67 -19.19
C THR A 200 13.81 -11.88 -18.57
N ALA A 201 13.54 -11.16 -17.49
CA ALA A 201 12.32 -11.24 -16.67
C ALA A 201 11.63 -9.86 -16.63
N CYS A 202 11.13 -9.43 -17.79
CA CYS A 202 10.70 -8.05 -18.02
C CYS A 202 9.20 -7.93 -18.27
N GLN A 203 8.59 -6.89 -17.71
CA GLN A 203 7.18 -6.58 -17.98
C GLN A 203 6.99 -6.23 -19.47
N VAL A 204 6.10 -6.95 -20.15
CA VAL A 204 5.71 -6.64 -21.53
C VAL A 204 4.57 -5.61 -21.50
N PRO A 205 4.80 -4.34 -21.88
CA PRO A 205 3.76 -3.32 -21.83
C PRO A 205 2.75 -3.49 -22.95
N GLY A 206 1.49 -3.11 -22.69
CA GLY A 206 0.48 -2.90 -23.73
C GLY A 206 -0.42 -4.09 -24.07
N SER A 207 -0.43 -5.18 -23.28
CA SER A 207 -1.52 -6.15 -23.41
C SER A 207 -2.84 -5.50 -22.94
N GLN A 208 -3.88 -5.55 -23.76
CA GLN A 208 -5.22 -5.00 -23.44
C GLN A 208 -5.92 -5.78 -22.30
N PHE A 209 -5.30 -6.86 -21.83
CA PHE A 209 -5.87 -7.86 -20.92
C PHE A 209 -5.14 -7.94 -19.56
N PHE A 210 -4.29 -6.97 -19.21
CA PHE A 210 -3.54 -6.96 -17.94
C PHE A 210 -2.69 -8.22 -17.69
N ILE A 211 -2.12 -8.79 -18.75
CA ILE A 211 -1.25 -9.98 -18.68
C ILE A 211 0.15 -9.52 -18.25
N ASP A 212 0.30 -9.28 -16.94
CA ASP A 212 1.53 -8.76 -16.34
C ASP A 212 2.60 -9.86 -16.14
N ASN A 213 3.70 -9.79 -16.88
CA ASN A 213 4.98 -10.52 -16.66
C ASN A 213 4.84 -11.96 -16.12
N GLN A 214 4.03 -12.80 -16.77
CA GLN A 214 3.74 -14.16 -16.29
C GLN A 214 4.84 -15.19 -16.65
N GLN A 215 5.84 -14.77 -17.41
CA GLN A 215 6.91 -15.62 -17.92
C GLN A 215 8.23 -14.85 -18.01
N PHE A 216 9.35 -15.57 -17.83
CA PHE A 216 10.70 -15.08 -18.09
C PHE A 216 11.48 -16.07 -18.95
N GLN A 217 12.53 -15.58 -19.58
CA GLN A 217 13.37 -16.35 -20.50
C GLN A 217 14.80 -16.43 -19.97
N VAL A 218 15.39 -17.63 -20.03
CA VAL A 218 16.80 -17.89 -19.73
C VAL A 218 17.48 -18.32 -21.02
N ASN A 219 18.53 -17.62 -21.42
CA ASN A 219 19.33 -17.91 -22.60
C ASN A 219 20.68 -18.50 -22.18
N TYR A 220 20.84 -19.80 -22.38
CA TYR A 220 22.08 -20.52 -22.13
C TYR A 220 22.99 -20.48 -23.35
N ARG A 221 24.30 -20.44 -23.10
CA ARG A 221 25.35 -20.49 -24.12
C ARG A 221 26.44 -21.44 -23.68
N GLN A 222 26.95 -22.21 -24.64
CA GLN A 222 28.09 -23.09 -24.44
C GLN A 222 29.34 -22.24 -24.16
N CYS A 223 30.21 -22.70 -23.26
CA CYS A 223 31.49 -22.06 -22.99
C CYS A 223 32.62 -22.72 -23.78
N GLU A 224 33.54 -21.90 -24.30
CA GLU A 224 34.75 -22.38 -24.97
C GLU A 224 35.54 -23.32 -24.04
N GLY A 225 35.85 -24.53 -24.52
CA GLY A 225 36.56 -25.55 -23.76
C GLY A 225 35.71 -26.36 -22.76
N MET A 226 34.38 -26.22 -22.76
CA MET A 226 33.48 -27.01 -21.90
C MET A 226 32.35 -27.67 -22.71
N GLU A 227 32.58 -28.89 -23.20
CA GLU A 227 31.64 -29.58 -24.10
C GLU A 227 30.24 -29.80 -23.47
N ASP A 228 30.18 -30.20 -22.20
CA ASP A 228 28.94 -30.48 -21.45
C ASP A 228 28.13 -29.22 -20.99
N THR A 229 28.45 -28.03 -21.53
CA THR A 229 27.70 -26.80 -21.20
C THR A 229 26.46 -26.61 -22.08
N GLU A 230 25.42 -26.01 -21.51
CA GLU A 230 24.10 -25.92 -22.13
C GLU A 230 24.05 -24.79 -23.18
N GLU A 231 23.44 -25.06 -24.34
CA GLU A 231 23.08 -24.03 -25.32
C GLU A 231 21.59 -24.11 -25.64
N GLY A 232 20.88 -22.99 -25.52
CA GLY A 232 19.48 -22.89 -25.88
C GLY A 232 18.66 -21.87 -25.07
N GLU A 233 17.45 -21.62 -25.55
CA GLU A 233 16.48 -20.72 -24.92
C GLU A 233 15.43 -21.52 -24.14
N VAL A 234 15.32 -21.26 -22.83
CA VAL A 234 14.30 -21.85 -21.96
C VAL A 234 13.31 -20.76 -21.52
N GLN A 235 12.01 -21.03 -21.65
CA GLN A 235 10.94 -20.12 -21.25
C GLN A 235 10.15 -20.68 -20.08
N PHE A 236 10.23 -20.00 -18.94
CA PHE A 236 9.59 -20.39 -17.68
C PHE A 236 8.38 -19.50 -17.39
N LYS A 237 7.25 -20.12 -17.02
CA LYS A 237 6.09 -19.43 -16.45
C LYS A 237 6.10 -19.56 -14.93
N CYS A 238 5.76 -18.49 -14.21
CA CYS A 238 5.78 -18.52 -12.75
C CYS A 238 4.51 -19.17 -12.18
N LEU A 239 4.70 -20.16 -11.31
CA LEU A 239 3.63 -20.81 -10.55
C LEU A 239 3.38 -20.06 -9.25
N GLY A 240 4.45 -19.66 -8.57
CA GLY A 240 4.36 -18.89 -7.33
C GLY A 240 5.67 -18.80 -6.57
N ASP A 241 5.63 -18.06 -5.48
CA ASP A 241 6.78 -17.75 -4.64
C ASP A 241 6.34 -17.59 -3.18
N TRP A 242 7.24 -17.94 -2.26
CA TRP A 242 7.02 -17.95 -0.82
C TRP A 242 8.35 -17.78 -0.08
N TYR A 243 8.30 -17.43 1.20
CA TYR A 243 9.48 -17.23 2.03
C TYR A 243 9.56 -18.27 3.15
N ILE A 244 10.77 -18.76 3.42
CA ILE A 244 11.10 -19.61 4.57
C ILE A 244 12.28 -18.96 5.28
N GLY A 245 12.01 -18.19 6.33
CA GLY A 245 13.01 -17.38 7.02
C GLY A 245 13.62 -16.31 6.11
N LYS A 246 14.91 -16.45 5.77
CA LYS A 246 15.63 -15.56 4.84
C LYS A 246 15.57 -16.01 3.38
N ASN A 247 15.18 -17.26 3.15
CA ASN A 247 15.19 -17.90 1.85
C ASN A 247 13.91 -17.58 1.09
N HIS A 248 14.04 -17.15 -0.15
CA HIS A 248 12.95 -16.85 -1.07
C HIS A 248 12.89 -17.96 -2.12
N PHE A 249 11.85 -18.78 -2.04
CA PHE A 249 11.60 -19.87 -2.97
C PHE A 249 10.61 -19.41 -4.03
N PHE A 250 10.83 -19.80 -5.28
CA PHE A 250 9.83 -19.68 -6.32
C PHE A 250 9.82 -20.89 -7.26
N ALA A 251 8.62 -21.27 -7.70
CA ALA A 251 8.37 -22.41 -8.55
C ALA A 251 7.95 -21.96 -9.94
N VAL A 252 8.44 -22.67 -10.95
CA VAL A 252 8.20 -22.35 -12.36
C VAL A 252 7.91 -23.60 -13.19
N VAL A 253 7.27 -23.40 -14.33
CA VAL A 253 6.97 -24.44 -15.31
C VAL A 253 7.49 -24.05 -16.70
N ASN A 254 8.29 -24.90 -17.31
CA ASN A 254 8.67 -24.78 -18.72
C ASN A 254 7.52 -25.30 -19.59
N SER A 255 6.81 -24.41 -20.27
CA SER A 255 5.68 -24.82 -21.13
C SER A 255 6.08 -25.48 -22.44
N ARG A 256 7.38 -25.43 -22.82
CA ARG A 256 7.91 -26.08 -24.02
C ARG A 256 8.47 -27.48 -23.73
N GLU A 257 8.67 -27.83 -22.46
CA GLU A 257 9.20 -29.13 -22.09
C GLU A 257 8.12 -30.22 -22.12
N SER A 258 8.47 -31.33 -22.77
CA SER A 258 7.66 -32.55 -22.89
C SER A 258 7.86 -33.50 -21.71
N ARG A 259 9.07 -33.55 -21.15
CA ARG A 259 9.47 -34.41 -20.04
C ARG A 259 9.03 -33.83 -18.70
N ILE A 260 8.14 -34.52 -18.00
CA ILE A 260 7.47 -34.00 -16.81
C ILE A 260 8.47 -33.77 -15.66
N ASP A 261 9.52 -34.60 -15.58
CA ASP A 261 10.62 -34.49 -14.62
C ASP A 261 11.59 -33.32 -14.89
N GLU A 262 11.58 -32.76 -16.10
CA GLU A 262 12.32 -31.55 -16.47
C GLU A 262 11.43 -30.30 -16.61
N LYS A 263 10.12 -30.50 -16.69
CA LYS A 263 9.09 -29.46 -16.88
C LYS A 263 8.94 -28.51 -15.70
N TYR A 264 9.06 -28.99 -14.46
CA TYR A 264 8.95 -28.16 -13.26
C TYR A 264 10.30 -27.94 -12.59
N ARG A 265 10.51 -26.73 -12.08
CA ARG A 265 11.76 -26.29 -11.45
C ARG A 265 11.46 -25.42 -10.24
N CYS A 266 12.27 -25.59 -9.21
CA CYS A 266 12.31 -24.70 -8.05
C CYS A 266 13.55 -23.82 -8.15
N PHE A 267 13.41 -22.58 -7.71
CA PHE A 267 14.49 -21.61 -7.59
C PHE A 267 14.55 -21.11 -6.15
N LEU A 268 15.75 -20.80 -5.69
CA LEU A 268 16.05 -20.30 -4.35
C LEU A 268 16.99 -19.10 -4.46
N ALA A 269 16.50 -17.94 -4.01
CA ALA A 269 17.30 -16.74 -3.76
C ALA A 269 17.42 -16.48 -2.25
N ASN A 270 18.48 -15.79 -1.83
CA ASN A 270 18.61 -15.31 -0.45
C ASN A 270 18.24 -13.82 -0.39
N ARG A 271 17.44 -13.41 0.58
CA ARG A 271 17.08 -11.99 0.74
C ARG A 271 18.29 -11.10 1.03
N ASP A 272 19.31 -11.67 1.68
CA ASP A 272 20.51 -10.94 2.09
C ASP A 272 21.60 -10.94 0.99
N ASP A 273 21.60 -11.91 0.06
CA ASP A 273 22.57 -12.08 -1.03
C ASP A 273 21.86 -12.33 -2.37
N ASP A 274 21.94 -11.34 -3.27
CA ASP A 274 21.35 -11.31 -4.61
C ASP A 274 22.34 -11.68 -5.73
N THR A 275 23.59 -12.01 -5.38
CA THR A 275 24.60 -12.43 -6.36
C THR A 275 24.40 -13.88 -6.82
N PHE A 276 23.79 -14.72 -5.98
CA PHE A 276 23.54 -16.13 -6.29
C PHE A 276 22.05 -16.48 -6.33
N LEU A 277 21.68 -17.20 -7.39
CA LEU A 277 20.37 -17.82 -7.54
C LEU A 277 20.58 -19.34 -7.74
N GLY A 278 20.04 -20.14 -6.84
CA GLY A 278 20.06 -21.59 -6.95
C GLY A 278 18.83 -22.11 -7.69
N ALA A 279 18.97 -23.20 -8.45
CA ALA A 279 17.85 -23.94 -9.04
C ALA A 279 18.01 -25.46 -8.92
N SER A 280 16.87 -26.14 -8.85
CA SER A 280 16.80 -27.60 -8.82
C SER A 280 16.94 -28.17 -10.25
N ILE A 281 17.47 -29.40 -10.36
CA ILE A 281 17.54 -30.16 -11.63
C ILE A 281 16.33 -31.11 -11.79
N THR A 282 15.55 -31.25 -10.72
CA THR A 282 14.32 -32.04 -10.63
C THR A 282 13.20 -31.16 -10.06
N PRO A 283 11.92 -31.59 -10.08
CA PRO A 283 10.81 -30.90 -9.43
C PRO A 283 10.85 -30.94 -7.89
N GLU A 284 12.03 -31.06 -7.27
CA GLU A 284 12.20 -31.30 -5.84
C GLU A 284 12.78 -30.04 -5.17
N CYS A 285 11.92 -29.22 -4.55
CA CYS A 285 12.34 -27.96 -3.91
C CYS A 285 13.16 -28.18 -2.62
N ASN A 286 12.95 -29.31 -1.92
CA ASN A 286 13.65 -29.69 -0.69
C ASN A 286 15.18 -29.86 -0.86
N VAL A 287 15.66 -30.11 -2.09
CA VAL A 287 17.09 -30.18 -2.40
C VAL A 287 17.78 -28.81 -2.23
N LEU A 288 17.03 -27.71 -2.36
CA LEU A 288 17.56 -26.34 -2.28
C LEU A 288 17.66 -25.85 -0.83
N LYS A 289 18.84 -26.00 -0.24
CA LYS A 289 19.15 -25.50 1.12
C LYS A 289 19.70 -24.07 1.13
N ASN A 290 20.55 -23.74 0.16
CA ASN A 290 21.30 -22.49 0.05
C ASN A 290 21.54 -22.18 -1.45
N PRO A 291 21.42 -20.93 -1.95
CA PRO A 291 21.70 -20.63 -3.38
C PRO A 291 23.10 -21.06 -3.86
N GLN A 292 24.11 -20.99 -2.99
CA GLN A 292 25.50 -21.27 -3.37
C GLN A 292 25.82 -22.77 -3.52
N ASP A 293 25.08 -23.63 -2.80
CA ASP A 293 25.24 -25.10 -2.78
C ASP A 293 24.20 -25.82 -3.66
N ALA A 294 23.42 -25.06 -4.45
CA ALA A 294 22.36 -25.61 -5.28
C ALA A 294 22.90 -26.49 -6.43
N PRO A 295 22.14 -27.53 -6.85
CA PRO A 295 22.48 -28.40 -7.98
C PRO A 295 22.84 -27.65 -9.27
N SER A 296 22.03 -26.65 -9.62
CA SER A 296 22.37 -25.63 -10.60
C SER A 296 22.51 -24.29 -9.87
N ARG A 297 23.65 -23.62 -10.06
CA ARG A 297 23.95 -22.33 -9.45
C ARG A 297 24.15 -21.29 -10.54
N TYR A 298 23.41 -20.19 -10.44
CA TYR A 298 23.61 -19.00 -11.25
C TYR A 298 24.29 -17.91 -10.41
N HIS A 299 25.34 -17.33 -10.94
CA HIS A 299 26.02 -16.15 -10.42
C HIS A 299 25.60 -14.97 -11.30
N MET A 300 24.82 -14.05 -10.74
CA MET A 300 24.08 -13.02 -11.48
C MET A 300 24.77 -11.65 -11.42
N GLU A 301 24.86 -11.00 -12.57
CA GLU A 301 25.36 -9.63 -12.74
C GLU A 301 24.26 -8.76 -13.37
N GLN A 302 23.83 -7.70 -12.69
CA GLN A 302 22.79 -6.79 -13.19
C GLN A 302 23.26 -6.05 -14.44
N VAL A 303 22.48 -6.13 -15.52
CA VAL A 303 22.70 -5.29 -16.70
C VAL A 303 22.13 -3.90 -16.40
N LYS A 304 23.00 -2.89 -16.28
CA LYS A 304 22.55 -1.50 -16.15
C LYS A 304 21.87 -1.07 -17.46
N THR A 305 20.70 -0.43 -17.35
CA THR A 305 20.07 0.22 -18.51
C THR A 305 21.02 1.29 -19.08
N GLU A 306 21.05 1.42 -20.41
CA GLU A 306 21.78 2.51 -21.05
C GLU A 306 21.22 3.86 -20.56
N ILE A 307 22.09 4.69 -19.97
CA ILE A 307 21.72 5.98 -19.39
C ILE A 307 21.22 6.89 -20.52
N MET A 308 20.05 7.51 -20.35
CA MET A 308 19.55 8.48 -21.33
C MET A 308 20.08 9.87 -21.00
N GLU A 309 20.54 10.60 -22.00
CA GLU A 309 20.85 12.01 -21.81
C GLU A 309 19.57 12.83 -21.61
N PRO A 310 19.51 13.71 -20.60
CA PRO A 310 18.34 14.55 -20.35
C PRO A 310 18.18 15.62 -21.44
N ARG A 311 16.96 15.75 -21.96
CA ARG A 311 16.59 16.69 -23.02
C ARG A 311 15.73 17.86 -22.53
N CYS A 312 15.22 17.79 -21.30
CA CYS A 312 14.56 18.93 -20.65
C CYS A 312 15.10 19.20 -19.23
N LYS A 313 14.73 20.36 -18.69
CA LYS A 313 15.05 20.78 -17.32
C LYS A 313 13.78 20.92 -16.50
N LEU A 314 13.86 20.47 -15.24
CA LEU A 314 12.88 20.73 -14.20
C LEU A 314 12.99 22.18 -13.68
N PRO A 315 11.92 22.77 -13.13
CA PRO A 315 11.97 24.06 -12.47
C PRO A 315 12.97 24.08 -11.31
N GLU A 316 13.67 25.20 -11.11
CA GLU A 316 14.65 25.32 -10.03
C GLU A 316 14.00 25.27 -8.65
N ASN A 317 12.78 25.78 -8.51
CA ASN A 317 11.97 25.69 -7.29
C ASN A 317 11.64 24.25 -6.86
N PHE A 318 11.90 23.24 -7.71
CA PHE A 318 11.71 21.83 -7.36
C PHE A 318 13.01 21.16 -6.91
N THR A 319 14.19 21.77 -7.07
CA THR A 319 15.44 21.09 -6.73
C THR A 319 15.62 21.00 -5.22
N GLY A 320 15.89 19.80 -4.71
CA GLY A 320 16.01 19.54 -3.27
C GLY A 320 15.65 18.11 -2.89
N GLU A 321 15.55 17.88 -1.58
CA GLU A 321 15.11 16.62 -0.98
C GLU A 321 13.63 16.73 -0.55
N TRP A 322 12.85 15.76 -0.97
CA TRP A 322 11.40 15.67 -0.78
C TRP A 322 11.03 14.30 -0.22
N ILE A 323 9.84 14.21 0.38
CA ILE A 323 9.23 12.97 0.86
C ILE A 323 7.92 12.77 0.10
N ASN A 324 7.73 11.56 -0.44
CA ASN A 324 6.54 11.18 -1.19
C ASN A 324 5.51 10.48 -0.29
N THR A 325 4.46 11.21 0.07
CA THR A 325 3.40 10.73 0.97
C THR A 325 2.51 9.63 0.36
N ALA A 326 2.68 9.31 -0.93
CA ALA A 326 1.91 8.27 -1.62
C ALA A 326 2.60 6.90 -1.64
N ASN A 327 3.89 6.82 -1.25
CA ASN A 327 4.71 5.62 -1.39
C ASN A 327 5.55 5.37 -0.14
N PHE A 328 4.90 5.10 1.00
CA PHE A 328 5.56 4.79 2.29
C PHE A 328 6.61 5.83 2.70
N ASP A 329 6.30 7.12 2.52
CA ASP A 329 7.19 8.25 2.79
C ASP A 329 8.58 8.12 2.15
N ALA A 330 8.61 7.69 0.88
CA ALA A 330 9.83 7.54 0.10
C ALA A 330 10.64 8.83 -0.02
N ASP A 331 11.96 8.73 0.13
CA ASP A 331 12.91 9.80 -0.12
C ASP A 331 13.00 10.10 -1.62
N VAL A 332 12.69 11.32 -2.03
CA VAL A 332 12.73 11.78 -3.42
C VAL A 332 13.73 12.93 -3.58
N ILE A 333 14.82 12.67 -4.31
CA ILE A 333 15.81 13.69 -4.65
C ILE A 333 15.50 14.25 -6.04
N ILE A 334 15.21 15.54 -6.13
CA ILE A 334 14.96 16.23 -7.39
C ILE A 334 16.17 17.07 -7.75
N ASN A 335 16.79 16.74 -8.88
CA ASN A 335 17.83 17.52 -9.54
C ASN A 335 17.24 18.28 -10.73
N ARG A 336 18.02 19.21 -11.33
CA ARG A 336 17.60 19.98 -12.52
C ARG A 336 17.15 19.13 -13.72
N THR A 337 17.52 17.85 -13.78
CA THR A 337 17.28 16.95 -14.94
C THR A 337 16.78 15.56 -14.56
N HIS A 338 16.86 15.17 -13.29
CA HIS A 338 16.58 13.83 -12.79
C HIS A 338 15.70 13.90 -11.54
N ILE A 339 14.81 12.92 -11.37
CA ILE A 339 14.12 12.63 -10.11
C ILE A 339 14.55 11.22 -9.69
N ILE A 340 15.01 11.07 -8.44
CA ILE A 340 15.45 9.79 -7.89
C ILE A 340 14.54 9.48 -6.70
N GLU A 341 13.69 8.47 -6.84
CA GLU A 341 12.74 8.01 -5.81
C GLU A 341 13.31 6.76 -5.13
N ARG A 342 13.53 6.83 -3.81
CA ARG A 342 14.12 5.76 -2.99
C ARG A 342 13.14 5.37 -1.90
N TRP A 343 12.67 4.13 -1.92
CA TRP A 343 11.71 3.64 -0.93
C TRP A 343 12.18 2.31 -0.32
N LYS A 344 11.79 2.08 0.92
CA LYS A 344 12.12 0.86 1.66
C LYS A 344 10.84 0.03 1.83
N PRO A 345 10.66 -1.08 1.10
CA PRO A 345 9.56 -2.00 1.39
C PRO A 345 9.77 -2.65 2.78
N ASP A 346 8.68 -2.93 3.50
CA ASP A 346 8.70 -3.57 4.83
C ASP A 346 9.53 -4.87 4.84
N THR A 347 9.51 -5.59 3.72
CA THR A 347 10.28 -6.81 3.48
C THR A 347 11.22 -6.66 2.28
N GLY A 348 12.39 -6.05 2.48
CA GLY A 348 13.45 -6.08 1.46
C GLY A 348 14.55 -5.03 1.61
N ARG A 349 15.36 -4.92 0.55
CA ARG A 349 16.35 -3.85 0.37
C ARG A 349 15.67 -2.57 -0.13
N ILE A 350 16.32 -1.43 0.08
CA ILE A 350 15.90 -0.14 -0.48
C ILE A 350 15.86 -0.26 -2.02
N LYS A 351 14.74 0.12 -2.61
CA LYS A 351 14.55 0.19 -4.07
C LYS A 351 14.71 1.64 -4.52
N GLU A 352 15.33 1.83 -5.68
CA GLU A 352 15.63 3.14 -6.25
C GLU A 352 15.15 3.20 -7.70
N GLN A 353 14.35 4.21 -8.04
CA GLN A 353 13.92 4.50 -9.40
C GLN A 353 14.45 5.86 -9.84
N VAL A 354 15.10 5.87 -11.00
CA VAL A 354 15.59 7.10 -11.63
C VAL A 354 14.67 7.47 -12.79
N TYR A 355 14.26 8.74 -12.81
CA TYR A 355 13.46 9.36 -13.85
C TYR A 355 14.27 10.48 -14.50
N VAL A 356 14.39 10.48 -15.83
CA VAL A 356 15.18 11.46 -16.60
C VAL A 356 14.26 12.29 -17.48
N CYS A 357 14.42 13.62 -17.46
CA CYS A 357 13.57 14.54 -18.24
C CYS A 357 13.83 14.44 -19.75
N VAL A 358 12.84 13.99 -20.52
CA VAL A 358 12.93 13.85 -21.99
C VAL A 358 12.20 14.95 -22.74
N GLU A 359 10.95 15.28 -22.36
CA GLU A 359 10.21 16.38 -23.00
C GLU A 359 9.30 17.10 -21.99
N LYS A 360 9.12 18.41 -22.16
CA LYS A 360 8.23 19.25 -21.33
C LYS A 360 7.22 19.98 -22.22
N ARG A 361 5.94 19.96 -21.84
CA ARG A 361 4.93 20.90 -22.36
C ARG A 361 4.06 21.42 -21.20
N ASN A 362 4.11 22.73 -20.97
CA ASN A 362 3.46 23.40 -19.84
C ASN A 362 3.87 22.74 -18.50
N ASN A 363 2.90 22.26 -17.72
CA ASN A 363 3.10 21.58 -16.44
C ASN A 363 3.34 20.06 -16.56
N ARG A 364 3.25 19.51 -17.78
CA ARG A 364 3.46 18.08 -18.05
C ARG A 364 4.87 17.80 -18.54
N TYR A 365 5.49 16.80 -17.94
CA TYR A 365 6.88 16.38 -18.18
C TYR A 365 6.88 14.89 -18.49
N MET A 366 7.36 14.53 -19.66
CA MET A 366 7.62 13.15 -20.05
C MET A 366 8.99 12.75 -19.52
N MET A 367 8.98 11.84 -18.55
CA MET A 367 10.18 11.27 -17.93
C MET A 367 10.45 9.88 -18.48
N ALA A 368 11.71 9.58 -18.83
CA ALA A 368 12.16 8.20 -19.00
C ALA A 368 12.46 7.61 -17.62
N ARG A 369 11.71 6.58 -17.22
CA ARG A 369 11.97 5.72 -16.07
C ARG A 369 13.00 4.67 -16.46
N HIS A 370 14.13 4.67 -15.75
CA HIS A 370 15.09 3.58 -15.79
C HIS A 370 14.62 2.51 -14.81
N GLY A 371 14.18 1.36 -15.33
CA GLY A 371 13.79 0.22 -14.50
C GLY A 371 14.96 -0.31 -13.68
N ILE A 372 14.66 -0.73 -12.43
CA ILE A 372 15.66 -1.05 -11.39
C ILE A 372 16.74 -2.03 -11.87
N ASN A 373 16.38 -3.00 -12.71
CA ASN A 373 17.25 -4.06 -13.19
C ASN A 373 17.27 -4.17 -14.72
N GLY A 374 17.63 -3.13 -15.47
CA GLY A 374 18.00 -3.28 -16.90
C GLY A 374 16.87 -3.47 -17.93
N CYS A 375 15.66 -3.83 -17.51
CA CYS A 375 14.63 -4.40 -18.39
C CYS A 375 14.17 -3.56 -19.57
N GLN A 376 13.76 -2.31 -19.32
CA GLN A 376 13.21 -1.45 -20.36
C GLN A 376 13.36 0.01 -19.94
N ARG A 377 13.37 0.89 -20.94
CA ARG A 377 13.08 2.31 -20.77
C ARG A 377 11.57 2.49 -20.93
N ASP A 378 10.92 2.99 -19.90
CA ASP A 378 9.51 3.33 -19.96
C ASP A 378 9.34 4.84 -19.85
N TYR A 379 8.43 5.41 -20.63
CA TYR A 379 8.06 6.82 -20.56
C TYR A 379 6.85 6.98 -19.65
N VAL A 380 6.93 7.95 -18.76
CA VAL A 380 5.94 8.24 -17.71
C VAL A 380 5.66 9.73 -17.74
N CYS A 381 4.39 10.12 -17.79
CA CYS A 381 4.04 11.53 -17.66
C CYS A 381 3.94 11.92 -16.18
N PHE A 382 4.62 12.99 -15.80
CA PHE A 382 4.40 13.71 -14.55
C PHE A 382 3.67 15.02 -14.86
N ASP A 383 2.56 15.28 -14.20
CA ASP A 383 1.87 16.58 -14.21
C ASP A 383 2.11 17.27 -12.87
N PHE A 384 2.88 18.37 -12.85
CA PHE A 384 3.28 19.06 -11.62
C PHE A 384 2.47 20.34 -11.41
N VAL A 385 1.90 20.48 -10.22
CA VAL A 385 1.20 21.68 -9.76
C VAL A 385 1.93 22.23 -8.53
N PRO A 386 2.80 23.27 -8.69
CA PRO A 386 3.35 23.97 -7.53
C PRO A 386 2.22 24.58 -6.70
N ARG A 387 2.24 24.37 -5.38
CA ARG A 387 1.29 24.98 -4.44
C ARG A 387 1.98 25.91 -3.45
N HIS A 388 3.08 25.47 -2.86
CA HIS A 388 3.92 26.26 -1.96
C HIS A 388 5.39 25.97 -2.24
N HIS A 389 6.31 26.76 -1.67
CA HIS A 389 7.75 26.47 -1.81
C HIS A 389 8.18 25.13 -1.18
N SER A 390 7.48 24.65 -0.13
CA SER A 390 7.77 23.37 0.53
C SER A 390 6.81 22.24 0.12
N VAL A 391 5.86 22.51 -0.80
CA VAL A 391 4.80 21.55 -1.18
C VAL A 391 4.54 21.57 -2.69
N ILE A 392 4.89 20.46 -3.34
CA ILE A 392 4.58 20.19 -4.74
C ILE A 392 3.49 19.14 -4.80
N ARG A 393 2.43 19.39 -5.59
CA ARG A 393 1.44 18.36 -5.93
C ARG A 393 1.72 17.82 -7.31
N TYR A 394 1.52 16.52 -7.50
CA TYR A 394 1.81 15.88 -8.78
C TYR A 394 0.84 14.75 -9.11
N ARG A 395 0.80 14.37 -10.38
CA ARG A 395 0.19 13.12 -10.85
C ARG A 395 1.18 12.33 -11.68
N LYS A 396 1.13 11.01 -11.54
CA LYS A 396 1.92 10.05 -12.32
C LYS A 396 1.00 9.31 -13.29
N GLY A 397 1.32 9.37 -14.58
CA GLY A 397 0.68 8.57 -15.61
C GLY A 397 1.10 7.10 -15.55
N LYS A 398 0.41 6.24 -16.29
CA LYS A 398 0.85 4.88 -16.60
C LYS A 398 2.16 4.90 -17.39
N GLU A 399 2.96 3.86 -17.19
CA GLU A 399 4.23 3.66 -17.87
C GLU A 399 4.03 3.04 -19.27
N LEU A 400 4.71 3.57 -20.29
CA LEU A 400 4.53 3.21 -21.70
C LEU A 400 5.87 3.09 -22.42
N ARG A 401 5.97 2.20 -23.43
CA ARG A 401 7.21 2.02 -24.22
C ARG A 401 7.39 3.06 -25.32
N ASP A 402 6.29 3.57 -25.87
CA ASP A 402 6.29 4.56 -26.95
C ASP A 402 6.75 5.93 -26.42
N PRO A 403 7.83 6.55 -26.96
CA PRO A 403 8.30 7.88 -26.56
C PRO A 403 7.39 9.04 -27.01
N THR A 404 6.24 8.77 -27.65
CA THR A 404 5.37 9.81 -28.19
C THR A 404 4.66 10.60 -27.07
N PHE A 405 5.06 11.85 -26.86
CA PHE A 405 4.54 12.73 -25.80
C PHE A 405 3.00 12.79 -25.75
N SER A 406 2.31 12.90 -26.89
CA SER A 406 0.85 12.98 -26.92
C SER A 406 0.16 11.71 -26.41
N THR A 407 0.80 10.54 -26.58
CA THR A 407 0.33 9.26 -26.07
C THR A 407 0.61 9.16 -24.57
N VAL A 408 1.86 9.40 -24.16
CA VAL A 408 2.32 9.25 -22.77
C VAL A 408 1.66 10.25 -21.83
N CYS A 409 1.54 11.52 -22.25
CA CYS A 409 0.92 12.60 -21.48
C CYS A 409 -0.55 12.84 -21.83
N SER A 410 -1.24 11.87 -22.43
CA SER A 410 -2.70 11.90 -22.59
C SER A 410 -3.41 11.86 -21.23
N TRP A 411 -4.53 12.58 -21.10
CA TRP A 411 -5.37 12.54 -19.89
C TRP A 411 -5.85 11.13 -19.52
N THR A 412 -6.01 10.24 -20.51
CA THR A 412 -6.40 8.84 -20.31
C THR A 412 -5.30 7.95 -19.70
N MET A 413 -4.06 8.42 -19.65
CA MET A 413 -2.95 7.67 -19.05
C MET A 413 -2.80 7.90 -17.55
N PHE A 414 -3.36 8.99 -17.01
CA PHE A 414 -3.51 9.13 -15.56
C PHE A 414 -4.61 8.16 -15.09
N ARG A 415 -4.39 7.51 -13.94
CA ARG A 415 -5.37 6.55 -13.39
C ARG A 415 -6.62 7.31 -12.97
N ALA A 416 -7.67 7.22 -13.79
CA ALA A 416 -9.01 7.69 -13.44
C ALA A 416 -9.62 6.80 -12.35
N GLN A 417 -9.21 7.02 -11.10
CA GLN A 417 -10.07 6.72 -9.96
C GLN A 417 -11.28 7.67 -10.00
N GLN A 418 -12.36 7.33 -9.29
CA GLN A 418 -13.59 8.14 -9.27
C GLN A 418 -13.34 9.60 -8.88
N ASP A 419 -12.31 9.84 -8.05
CA ASP A 419 -11.83 11.16 -7.68
C ASP A 419 -10.46 11.48 -8.31
N TRP A 420 -10.28 12.71 -8.78
CA TRP A 420 -9.06 13.21 -9.42
C TRP A 420 -7.90 13.48 -8.43
N ARG A 421 -7.40 12.42 -7.78
CA ARG A 421 -6.30 12.52 -6.80
C ARG A 421 -5.03 13.15 -7.39
N TYR A 422 -4.41 14.05 -6.63
CA TYR A 422 -3.01 14.42 -6.76
C TYR A 422 -2.27 13.85 -5.56
N ASP A 423 -1.05 13.39 -5.77
CA ASP A 423 -0.15 12.99 -4.69
C ASP A 423 0.72 14.21 -4.28
N LEU A 424 1.34 14.12 -3.09
CA LEU A 424 2.07 15.20 -2.44
C LEU A 424 3.55 14.83 -2.30
N LEU A 425 4.41 15.77 -2.72
CA LEU A 425 5.81 15.83 -2.35
C LEU A 425 5.99 16.97 -1.36
N VAL A 426 6.47 16.64 -0.17
CA VAL A 426 6.73 17.60 0.91
C VAL A 426 8.23 17.71 1.13
N MET A 427 8.77 18.93 1.24
CA MET A 427 10.21 19.13 1.41
C MET A 427 10.71 18.49 2.71
N LYS A 428 11.78 17.69 2.64
CA LYS A 428 12.27 16.84 3.74
C LYS A 428 12.74 17.60 4.98
N ASN A 429 13.32 18.78 4.76
CA ASN A 429 13.70 19.75 5.78
C ASN A 429 12.99 21.08 5.45
N PRO A 430 11.70 21.22 5.80
CA PRO A 430 10.90 22.37 5.38
C PRO A 430 11.26 23.63 6.17
N VAL A 431 11.22 24.78 5.50
CA VAL A 431 11.31 26.08 6.16
C VAL A 431 9.93 26.43 6.75
N SER A 432 9.90 26.79 8.05
CA SER A 432 8.68 27.25 8.71
C SER A 432 8.19 28.58 8.12
N ILE A 433 6.88 28.67 7.87
CA ILE A 433 6.19 29.84 7.34
C ILE A 433 5.18 30.37 8.34
N LYS A 434 4.70 31.60 8.13
CA LYS A 434 3.55 32.13 8.89
C LYS A 434 2.33 31.24 8.66
N CYS A 435 1.68 30.83 9.74
CA CYS A 435 0.51 29.98 9.72
C CYS A 435 -0.71 30.72 9.13
N PRO A 436 -1.55 30.05 8.33
CA PRO A 436 -2.77 30.65 7.77
C PRO A 436 -3.87 30.83 8.83
N VAL A 437 -3.75 30.16 9.97
CA VAL A 437 -4.56 30.38 11.17
C VAL A 437 -3.60 30.80 12.26
N ALA A 438 -3.78 31.99 12.83
CA ALA A 438 -3.08 32.41 14.04
C ALA A 438 -4.00 33.16 15.00
N GLY A 439 -3.56 33.33 16.24
CA GLY A 439 -4.37 33.77 17.39
C GLY A 439 -4.37 32.73 18.50
N LYS A 440 -5.25 32.90 19.49
CA LYS A 440 -5.36 32.04 20.68
C LYS A 440 -6.79 31.51 20.84
N PHE A 441 -6.95 30.20 20.73
CA PHE A 441 -8.26 29.54 20.61
C PHE A 441 -8.42 28.39 21.60
N LYS A 442 -9.58 28.32 22.24
CA LYS A 442 -10.00 27.15 23.02
C LYS A 442 -10.75 26.20 22.10
N PHE A 443 -10.45 24.90 22.16
CA PHE A 443 -10.95 23.96 21.15
C PHE A 443 -11.75 22.79 21.71
N GLN A 444 -12.92 22.49 21.14
CA GLN A 444 -13.59 21.22 21.41
C GLN A 444 -13.15 20.19 20.37
N GLN A 445 -12.76 19.00 20.84
CA GLN A 445 -12.24 17.93 19.99
C GLN A 445 -13.20 16.74 19.85
N HIS A 446 -13.37 16.27 18.63
CA HIS A 446 -14.20 15.11 18.27
C HIS A 446 -13.46 14.24 17.27
N GLY A 447 -13.27 12.94 17.53
CA GLY A 447 -12.40 12.12 16.69
C GLY A 447 -12.34 10.64 17.06
N ASP A 448 -11.77 9.84 16.16
CA ASP A 448 -11.32 8.48 16.43
C ASP A 448 -10.07 8.47 17.35
N ILE A 449 -9.19 9.48 17.24
CA ILE A 449 -7.98 9.63 18.08
C ILE A 449 -7.81 11.11 18.44
N LEU A 450 -8.08 11.44 19.70
CA LEU A 450 -8.02 12.79 20.25
C LEU A 450 -6.58 13.21 20.58
N PHE A 451 -6.36 14.51 20.80
CA PHE A 451 -5.17 15.00 21.49
C PHE A 451 -5.24 14.63 22.98
N GLU A 452 -4.13 14.10 23.49
CA GLU A 452 -3.94 13.68 24.88
C GLU A 452 -2.72 14.41 25.45
N THR A 453 -2.68 14.62 26.76
CA THR A 453 -1.56 15.31 27.40
C THR A 453 -0.27 14.51 27.29
N ARG A 454 0.80 15.15 26.83
CA ARG A 454 2.07 14.54 26.44
C ARG A 454 3.24 15.36 26.96
N ILE A 455 4.04 14.76 27.85
CA ILE A 455 5.32 15.35 28.24
C ILE A 455 6.32 15.15 27.10
N ARG A 456 6.72 16.26 26.48
CA ARG A 456 7.78 16.30 25.47
C ARG A 456 9.11 15.86 26.05
N GLY A 457 9.88 15.08 25.29
CA GLY A 457 11.12 14.45 25.77
C GLY A 457 10.97 13.28 26.77
N GLY A 458 9.76 12.89 27.17
CA GLY A 458 9.52 11.71 28.02
C GLY A 458 9.25 12.05 29.48
N VAL A 459 10.05 11.55 30.42
CA VAL A 459 9.85 11.82 31.86
C VAL A 459 10.51 13.16 32.22
N THR A 460 9.76 14.07 32.85
CA THR A 460 10.30 15.36 33.32
C THR A 460 11.47 15.16 34.29
N GLN A 461 12.55 15.94 34.12
CA GLN A 461 13.74 15.83 34.99
C GLN A 461 13.47 16.20 36.46
N MET A 462 12.37 16.92 36.74
CA MET A 462 11.86 17.21 38.06
C MET A 462 10.36 16.92 38.10
N PRO A 463 9.78 16.47 39.24
CA PRO A 463 8.34 16.33 39.36
C PRO A 463 7.68 17.71 39.25
N ARG A 464 6.70 17.86 38.35
CA ARG A 464 5.89 19.10 38.27
C ARG A 464 5.24 19.36 39.64
N PRO A 465 5.34 20.57 40.21
CA PRO A 465 4.66 20.89 41.47
C PRO A 465 3.15 20.76 41.29
N ASN A 466 2.44 20.25 42.29
CA ASN A 466 0.99 20.11 42.25
C ASN A 466 0.32 21.49 42.41
N VAL A 467 0.19 22.20 41.29
CA VAL A 467 -0.45 23.51 41.20
C VAL A 467 -1.96 23.34 41.15
N TYR A 468 -2.67 23.98 42.07
CA TYR A 468 -4.14 24.01 42.03
C TYR A 468 -4.63 24.95 40.92
N CYS A 469 -5.12 24.37 39.82
CA CYS A 469 -5.83 25.11 38.79
C CYS A 469 -7.33 25.19 39.12
N LYS A 470 -7.95 26.36 38.83
CA LYS A 470 -9.40 26.58 38.99
C LYS A 470 -10.21 26.21 37.75
N GLU A 471 -9.62 26.40 36.58
CA GLU A 471 -10.23 26.20 35.27
C GLU A 471 -9.16 25.73 34.29
N ASN A 472 -9.39 24.55 33.73
CA ASN A 472 -8.59 23.94 32.68
C ASN A 472 -9.36 24.03 31.36
N ILE A 473 -8.65 24.32 30.28
CA ILE A 473 -9.17 24.31 28.90
C ILE A 473 -8.14 23.68 27.99
N SER A 474 -8.57 23.21 26.84
CA SER A 474 -7.72 22.96 25.68
C SER A 474 -7.28 24.29 25.04
N ASP A 475 -5.98 24.47 24.75
CA ASP A 475 -5.42 25.67 24.07
C ASP A 475 -4.78 25.30 22.72
N PHE A 476 -5.17 26.05 21.69
CA PHE A 476 -4.51 26.10 20.39
C PHE A 476 -4.02 27.53 20.20
N SER A 477 -2.70 27.73 20.29
CA SER A 477 -2.09 29.06 20.29
C SER A 477 -1.00 29.22 19.24
N VAL A 478 -1.01 30.36 18.57
CA VAL A 478 -0.07 30.74 17.50
C VAL A 478 0.41 32.16 17.78
N CYS A 479 1.07 32.33 18.92
CA CYS A 479 1.44 33.62 19.50
C CYS A 479 2.94 33.96 19.35
N ASP A 480 3.70 33.15 18.59
CA ASP A 480 5.06 33.49 18.19
C ASP A 480 5.08 34.84 17.44
N ARG A 481 6.15 35.63 17.61
CA ARG A 481 6.33 36.92 16.91
C ARG A 481 6.16 36.81 15.39
N ASP A 482 6.63 35.70 14.82
CA ASP A 482 6.52 35.42 13.39
C ASP A 482 5.28 34.58 13.01
N GLN A 483 4.49 34.16 14.01
CA GLN A 483 3.31 33.28 13.90
C GLN A 483 3.55 32.02 13.07
N ARG A 484 4.68 31.31 13.27
CA ARG A 484 5.10 30.14 12.45
C ARG A 484 4.92 28.78 13.12
N THR A 485 4.71 28.76 14.42
CA THR A 485 4.55 27.54 15.22
C THR A 485 3.17 27.57 15.85
N ILE A 486 2.47 26.44 15.76
CA ILE A 486 1.25 26.15 16.50
C ILE A 486 1.66 25.38 17.76
N ALA A 487 1.30 25.89 18.93
CA ALA A 487 1.28 25.13 20.16
C ALA A 487 -0.12 24.54 20.34
N VAL A 488 -0.20 23.25 20.69
CA VAL A 488 -1.45 22.58 21.08
C VAL A 488 -1.22 21.97 22.46
N ASP A 489 -2.11 22.29 23.39
CA ASP A 489 -2.16 21.78 24.76
C ASP A 489 -3.59 21.24 24.99
N ALA A 490 -3.71 19.98 25.38
CA ALA A 490 -4.99 19.33 25.63
C ALA A 490 -5.61 19.72 26.99
N ASP A 491 -4.80 20.19 27.95
CA ASP A 491 -5.21 20.49 29.33
C ASP A 491 -4.42 21.68 29.93
N TYR A 492 -4.59 22.85 29.31
CA TYR A 492 -3.96 24.11 29.71
C TYR A 492 -4.66 24.77 30.92
N CYS A 493 -3.88 25.12 31.94
CA CYS A 493 -4.37 25.86 33.11
C CYS A 493 -4.49 27.37 32.84
N VAL A 494 -5.72 27.89 32.74
CA VAL A 494 -5.99 29.33 32.50
C VAL A 494 -5.74 30.20 33.72
N SER A 495 -5.67 29.58 34.90
CA SER A 495 -5.65 30.30 36.18
C SER A 495 -4.44 31.21 36.32
N VAL A 496 -4.69 32.40 36.88
CA VAL A 496 -3.65 33.37 37.22
C VAL A 496 -3.53 33.57 38.73
N ASP A 497 -2.34 33.98 39.17
CA ASP A 497 -2.07 34.40 40.53
C ASP A 497 -2.62 35.81 40.82
N HIS A 498 -2.40 36.30 42.04
CA HIS A 498 -2.82 37.63 42.46
C HIS A 498 -2.03 38.79 41.82
N PHE A 499 -0.98 38.49 41.04
CA PHE A 499 -0.23 39.44 40.22
C PHE A 499 -0.58 39.31 38.72
N GLY A 500 -1.56 38.47 38.35
CA GLY A 500 -1.96 38.24 36.95
C GLY A 500 -1.04 37.30 36.17
N ARG A 501 -0.09 36.62 36.83
CA ARG A 501 0.83 35.67 36.18
C ARG A 501 0.19 34.28 36.10
N PRO A 502 0.46 33.47 35.06
CA PRO A 502 -0.03 32.09 35.03
C PRO A 502 0.46 31.32 36.26
N VAL A 503 -0.42 30.55 36.92
CA VAL A 503 -0.03 29.80 38.12
C VAL A 503 0.85 28.59 37.75
N ASP A 504 0.61 27.98 36.59
CA ASP A 504 1.53 27.01 36.02
C ASP A 504 2.57 27.71 35.12
N ILE A 505 3.81 27.77 35.59
CA ILE A 505 4.98 28.30 34.88
C ILE A 505 5.89 27.20 34.32
N TYR A 506 5.50 25.93 34.47
CA TYR A 506 6.27 24.75 34.10
C TYR A 506 5.57 23.85 33.07
N SER A 507 4.32 24.17 32.68
CA SER A 507 3.71 23.51 31.52
C SER A 507 4.44 23.91 30.24
N GLU A 508 4.79 22.90 29.47
CA GLU A 508 5.22 23.00 28.07
C GLU A 508 4.09 22.41 27.22
N PRO A 509 3.76 23.00 26.06
CA PRO A 509 2.66 22.52 25.23
C PRO A 509 2.93 21.09 24.74
N ASP A 510 1.88 20.26 24.71
CA ASP A 510 1.95 18.84 24.36
C ASP A 510 2.52 18.60 22.95
N HIS A 511 2.11 19.44 21.99
CA HIS A 511 2.56 19.40 20.61
C HIS A 511 3.03 20.77 20.13
N MET A 512 4.13 20.79 19.38
CA MET A 512 4.59 21.97 18.63
C MET A 512 4.69 21.66 17.14
N LEU A 513 3.81 22.27 16.35
CA LEU A 513 3.66 22.02 14.93
C LEU A 513 4.15 23.24 14.13
N LYS A 514 5.18 23.06 13.31
CA LYS A 514 5.69 24.12 12.42
C LYS A 514 4.82 24.18 11.17
N CYS A 515 4.28 25.34 10.80
CA CYS A 515 3.54 25.51 9.55
C CYS A 515 4.53 25.50 8.36
N ILE A 516 4.26 24.73 7.30
CA ILE A 516 5.22 24.57 6.18
C ILE A 516 4.66 24.88 4.79
N GLY A 517 3.33 24.87 4.62
CA GLY A 517 2.68 25.23 3.37
C GLY A 517 1.16 25.10 3.46
N PHE A 518 0.45 26.03 2.83
CA PHE A 518 -1.01 26.01 2.72
C PHE A 518 -1.45 26.37 1.30
N TRP A 519 -2.66 25.96 0.91
CA TRP A 519 -3.29 26.34 -0.37
C TRP A 519 -4.80 26.06 -0.36
N ARG A 520 -5.54 26.75 -1.24
CA ARG A 520 -6.95 26.46 -1.52
C ARG A 520 -7.12 25.61 -2.79
N GLU A 521 -8.00 24.60 -2.72
CA GLU A 521 -8.43 23.82 -3.90
C GLU A 521 -9.86 23.31 -3.69
N ASN A 522 -10.69 23.35 -4.75
CA ASN A 522 -12.08 22.86 -4.70
C ASN A 522 -12.90 23.44 -3.53
N LEU A 523 -12.73 24.74 -3.29
CA LEU A 523 -13.29 25.52 -2.17
C LEU A 523 -12.75 25.19 -0.77
N LYS A 524 -12.02 24.08 -0.59
CA LYS A 524 -11.38 23.67 0.67
C LYS A 524 -9.99 24.28 0.83
N SER A 525 -9.65 24.65 2.06
CA SER A 525 -8.32 25.18 2.42
C SER A 525 -7.52 24.12 3.16
N TYR A 526 -6.29 23.90 2.69
CA TYR A 526 -5.39 22.86 3.16
C TYR A 526 -4.15 23.48 3.81
N LEU A 527 -3.68 22.92 4.92
CA LEU A 527 -2.45 23.28 5.61
C LEU A 527 -1.65 22.01 5.89
N ILE A 528 -0.35 22.03 5.61
CA ILE A 528 0.59 21.00 6.07
C ILE A 528 1.40 21.57 7.24
N THR A 529 1.50 20.80 8.31
CA THR A 529 2.37 21.06 9.46
C THR A 529 3.44 19.99 9.61
N TYR A 530 4.56 20.36 10.23
CA TYR A 530 5.68 19.48 10.55
C TYR A 530 5.89 19.41 12.07
N GLU A 531 5.78 18.20 12.64
CA GLU A 531 6.09 17.88 14.03
C GLU A 531 7.41 17.09 14.08
N GLU A 532 8.39 17.61 14.80
CA GLU A 532 9.73 17.01 14.83
C GLU A 532 9.82 15.78 15.75
N GLU A 533 8.89 15.70 16.71
CA GLU A 533 8.80 14.71 17.79
C GLU A 533 7.76 13.60 17.55
N ASP A 534 7.05 13.61 16.41
CA ASP A 534 6.17 12.50 16.02
C ASP A 534 7.02 11.32 15.50
N ALA A 535 6.81 10.15 16.10
CA ALA A 535 7.52 8.91 15.78
C ALA A 535 6.94 8.17 14.56
N TYR A 536 5.69 8.44 14.18
CA TYR A 536 5.00 7.77 13.07
C TYR A 536 5.11 8.56 11.76
N SER A 537 4.63 9.80 11.74
CA SER A 537 4.72 10.65 10.56
C SER A 537 4.94 12.10 10.96
N LYS A 538 6.14 12.62 10.69
CA LYS A 538 6.49 14.02 10.99
C LYS A 538 5.64 15.07 10.28
N TYR A 539 4.84 14.67 9.29
CA TYR A 539 3.98 15.55 8.52
C TYR A 539 2.52 15.23 8.80
N ARG A 540 1.73 16.29 8.97
CA ARG A 540 0.29 16.20 9.20
C ARG A 540 -0.43 17.17 8.27
N CYS A 541 -1.57 16.75 7.73
CA CYS A 541 -2.39 17.57 6.86
C CYS A 541 -3.67 17.99 7.58
N TRP A 542 -4.05 19.24 7.38
CA TRP A 542 -5.21 19.87 7.98
C TRP A 542 -6.13 20.40 6.89
N VAL A 543 -7.43 20.20 7.04
CA VAL A 543 -8.46 20.93 6.29
C VAL A 543 -9.07 21.93 7.24
N TYR A 544 -9.10 23.22 6.90
CA TYR A 544 -9.56 24.29 7.79
C TYR A 544 -10.51 25.27 7.08
N GLN A 545 -11.40 25.89 7.85
CA GLN A 545 -12.33 26.92 7.37
C GLN A 545 -12.77 27.83 8.52
N ARG A 546 -12.90 29.12 8.24
CA ARG A 546 -13.53 30.08 9.16
C ARG A 546 -15.05 29.89 9.15
N ALA A 547 -15.64 29.65 10.32
CA ALA A 547 -17.09 29.51 10.48
C ALA A 547 -17.75 30.85 10.82
N ASP A 548 -17.20 31.56 11.81
CA ASP A 548 -17.65 32.89 12.25
C ASP A 548 -16.44 33.83 12.35
N LEU A 549 -16.65 35.09 12.77
CA LEU A 549 -15.53 36.02 12.99
C LEU A 549 -14.50 35.46 13.98
N ASN A 550 -14.94 34.88 15.09
CA ASN A 550 -14.09 34.44 16.19
C ASN A 550 -14.06 32.90 16.34
N ARG A 551 -14.44 32.16 15.28
CA ARG A 551 -14.58 30.69 15.29
C ARG A 551 -14.04 30.04 14.01
N ILE A 552 -13.18 29.04 14.19
CA ILE A 552 -12.50 28.32 13.12
C ILE A 552 -12.71 26.83 13.32
N LEU A 553 -13.07 26.12 12.24
CA LEU A 553 -13.18 24.67 12.23
C LEU A 553 -11.99 24.09 11.48
N MET A 554 -11.37 23.04 12.01
CA MET A 554 -10.32 22.31 11.29
C MET A 554 -10.32 20.82 11.62
N SER A 555 -9.94 19.97 10.65
CA SER A 555 -9.72 18.54 10.88
C SER A 555 -8.31 18.11 10.52
N LEU A 556 -7.74 17.25 11.36
CA LEU A 556 -6.43 16.63 11.20
C LEU A 556 -6.55 15.31 10.44
N SER A 557 -5.66 15.05 9.48
CA SER A 557 -5.56 13.77 8.78
C SER A 557 -4.80 12.71 9.57
N VAL A 558 -5.11 11.43 9.30
CA VAL A 558 -4.43 10.27 9.93
C VAL A 558 -2.94 10.17 9.59
N GLY A 559 -2.48 10.79 8.50
CA GLY A 559 -1.07 10.84 8.11
C GLY A 559 -0.71 12.07 7.29
N ALA A 560 0.40 12.01 6.55
CA ALA A 560 1.00 13.15 5.85
C ALA A 560 0.20 13.78 4.68
N PHE A 561 -0.95 13.21 4.30
CA PHE A 561 -1.80 13.72 3.22
C PHE A 561 -3.26 13.86 3.65
N CYS A 562 -3.94 14.90 3.18
CA CYS A 562 -5.39 15.03 3.35
C CYS A 562 -6.11 14.13 2.36
N HIS A 563 -7.14 13.43 2.82
CA HIS A 563 -7.96 12.59 1.97
C HIS A 563 -9.03 13.40 1.22
N VAL A 564 -9.48 12.95 0.04
CA VAL A 564 -10.44 13.72 -0.79
C VAL A 564 -11.78 13.91 -0.08
N LYS A 565 -12.21 12.91 0.71
CA LYS A 565 -13.44 12.96 1.49
C LYS A 565 -13.34 13.76 2.79
N GLN A 566 -12.13 14.12 3.23
CA GLN A 566 -11.92 14.85 4.46
C GLN A 566 -12.51 16.27 4.34
N ASP A 567 -13.27 16.67 5.36
CA ASP A 567 -13.81 18.01 5.52
C ASP A 567 -13.49 18.57 6.91
N VAL A 568 -13.78 19.84 7.16
CA VAL A 568 -13.44 20.51 8.44
C VAL A 568 -14.14 19.90 9.66
N VAL A 569 -15.23 19.16 9.47
CA VAL A 569 -15.97 18.43 10.50
C VAL A 569 -15.72 16.91 10.47
N SER A 570 -14.79 16.42 9.64
CA SER A 570 -14.50 14.98 9.56
C SER A 570 -13.80 14.49 10.83
N ILE A 571 -14.40 13.49 11.48
CA ILE A 571 -13.93 12.93 12.76
C ILE A 571 -13.31 11.53 12.64
N SER A 572 -13.57 10.80 11.54
CA SER A 572 -13.22 9.38 11.44
C SER A 572 -12.22 9.05 10.34
N SER A 573 -11.38 8.05 10.65
CA SER A 573 -10.41 7.40 9.76
C SER A 573 -11.01 6.93 8.43
N ARG A 574 -12.31 6.60 8.41
CA ARG A 574 -13.06 6.24 7.18
C ARG A 574 -13.18 7.39 6.17
N GLU A 575 -13.17 8.63 6.65
CA GLU A 575 -13.18 9.84 5.84
C GLU A 575 -11.75 10.33 5.54
N GLY A 576 -10.77 9.82 6.28
CA GLY A 576 -9.34 10.14 6.23
C GLY A 576 -8.89 11.11 7.33
N ALA A 577 -9.79 11.50 8.23
CA ALA A 577 -9.50 12.34 9.39
C ALA A 577 -9.18 11.52 10.64
N GLN A 578 -8.55 12.16 11.61
CA GLN A 578 -8.21 11.61 12.92
C GLN A 578 -9.04 12.29 14.02
N VAL A 579 -9.13 13.63 13.96
CA VAL A 579 -9.85 14.49 14.91
C VAL A 579 -10.27 15.78 14.19
N ALA A 580 -11.45 16.29 14.53
CA ALA A 580 -11.90 17.64 14.22
C ALA A 580 -11.86 18.52 15.47
N LEU A 581 -11.42 19.76 15.30
CA LEU A 581 -11.34 20.81 16.31
C LEU A 581 -12.34 21.92 15.96
N ASP A 582 -13.21 22.24 16.92
CA ASP A 582 -14.08 23.42 16.90
C ASP A 582 -13.46 24.49 17.81
N MET A 583 -12.81 25.48 17.19
CA MET A 583 -11.93 26.42 17.86
C MET A 583 -12.62 27.79 18.00
N VAL A 584 -12.68 28.31 19.22
CA VAL A 584 -13.24 29.63 19.54
C VAL A 584 -12.16 30.51 20.15
N GLU A 585 -11.99 31.72 19.64
CA GLU A 585 -11.02 32.70 20.14
C GLU A 585 -11.29 33.04 21.61
N TYR A 586 -10.22 33.18 22.41
CA TYR A 586 -10.32 33.58 23.83
C TYR A 586 -9.17 34.48 24.30
N GLU A 587 -8.56 35.25 23.39
CA GLU A 587 -7.49 36.18 23.70
C GLU A 587 -7.86 37.09 24.90
N ARG A 588 -6.96 37.18 25.88
CA ARG A 588 -7.05 38.10 27.01
C ARG A 588 -6.39 39.42 26.63
N GLU A 589 -6.85 40.53 27.22
CA GLU A 589 -6.37 41.91 26.95
C GLU A 589 -4.84 42.11 27.03
N HIS A 590 -4.10 41.18 27.65
CA HIS A 590 -2.64 41.23 27.84
C HIS A 590 -1.89 40.02 27.23
N ASP A 591 -2.53 39.19 26.39
CA ASP A 591 -1.92 37.99 25.81
C ASP A 591 -1.16 38.24 24.48
N ASP A 592 -1.20 39.45 23.91
CA ASP A 592 -0.48 39.92 22.71
C ASP A 592 -0.44 38.91 21.55
N CYS A 593 -1.59 38.34 21.17
CA CYS A 593 -1.73 37.24 20.23
C CYS A 593 -2.83 37.47 19.18
N PRO A 594 -2.66 38.46 18.27
CA PRO A 594 -3.69 38.89 17.36
C PRO A 594 -4.11 37.80 16.37
N MET A 595 -5.43 37.61 16.23
CA MET A 595 -6.00 36.66 15.27
C MET A 595 -5.65 37.02 13.81
N TYR A 596 -5.24 36.00 13.06
CA TYR A 596 -4.97 36.06 11.63
C TYR A 596 -5.62 34.88 10.91
N PHE A 597 -6.20 35.14 9.73
CA PHE A 597 -6.81 34.12 8.89
C PHE A 597 -6.51 34.37 7.40
N ASP A 598 -5.91 33.39 6.74
CA ASP A 598 -5.72 33.30 5.29
C ASP A 598 -6.43 32.03 4.77
N ASP A 599 -7.17 32.13 3.67
CA ASP A 599 -7.88 30.99 3.08
C ASP A 599 -7.02 30.17 2.09
N GLY A 600 -5.80 30.61 1.80
CA GLY A 600 -4.88 29.96 0.87
C GLY A 600 -5.17 30.20 -0.61
N THR A 601 -5.99 31.18 -0.97
CA THR A 601 -6.29 31.51 -2.38
C THR A 601 -5.05 31.98 -3.15
N ASN A 602 -4.14 32.74 -2.51
CA ASN A 602 -2.85 33.09 -3.08
C ASN A 602 -1.70 32.86 -2.05
N PRO A 603 -1.12 31.65 -1.99
CA PRO A 603 -0.05 31.33 -1.04
C PRO A 603 1.30 32.03 -1.33
N TYR A 604 1.39 32.81 -2.41
CA TYR A 604 2.58 33.61 -2.76
C TYR A 604 2.37 35.10 -2.54
N ALA A 605 1.24 35.52 -1.94
CA ALA A 605 1.04 36.92 -1.54
C ALA A 605 1.98 37.27 -0.38
N GLU A 606 2.65 38.42 -0.45
CA GLU A 606 3.30 38.99 0.72
C GLU A 606 2.22 39.42 1.72
N ILE A 607 2.27 38.84 2.93
CA ILE A 607 1.30 39.10 3.98
C ILE A 607 1.58 40.50 4.53
N SER A 608 0.78 41.49 4.12
CA SER A 608 0.84 42.83 4.72
C SER A 608 0.46 42.74 6.20
N GLU A 609 1.32 43.27 7.09
CA GLU A 609 1.08 43.39 8.53
C GLU A 609 -0.04 44.41 8.80
N GLN A 610 -1.29 44.00 8.60
CA GLN A 610 -2.47 44.84 8.87
C GLN A 610 -2.85 44.76 10.34
N ALA A 611 -2.05 45.42 11.19
CA ALA A 611 -2.58 46.00 12.40
C ALA A 611 -3.54 47.13 11.99
N ALA A 612 -4.84 46.81 11.88
CA ALA A 612 -5.87 47.80 11.62
C ALA A 612 -6.07 48.68 12.86
N THR A 613 -5.18 49.66 13.04
CA THR A 613 -5.37 50.75 13.99
C THR A 613 -6.60 51.55 13.60
N PHE A 614 -7.73 51.24 14.24
CA PHE A 614 -8.90 52.12 14.23
C PHE A 614 -8.54 53.38 15.02
N ASP A 615 -8.00 54.38 14.32
CA ASP A 615 -7.90 55.73 14.86
C ASP A 615 -9.31 56.18 15.27
N ALA A 616 -9.53 56.25 16.58
CA ALA A 616 -10.78 56.73 17.15
C ALA A 616 -10.94 58.20 16.75
N ALA A 617 -11.72 58.43 15.69
CA ALA A 617 -11.99 59.76 15.15
C ALA A 617 -12.57 60.65 16.25
N THR A 618 -11.70 61.47 16.84
CA THR A 618 -12.08 62.42 17.86
C THR A 618 -12.97 63.46 17.20
N PHE A 619 -14.22 63.54 17.65
CA PHE A 619 -15.20 64.52 17.18
C PHE A 619 -14.78 65.95 17.58
N ASN A 620 -13.82 66.51 16.83
CA ASN A 620 -13.50 67.92 16.84
C ASN A 620 -14.05 68.54 15.55
N GLY A 621 -15.20 69.19 15.68
CA GLY A 621 -15.80 69.94 14.59
C GLY A 621 -14.95 71.16 14.24
N ALA A 622 -14.25 71.10 13.11
CA ALA A 622 -13.77 72.25 12.37
C ALA A 622 -14.01 71.99 10.88
N SER A 623 -14.79 72.86 10.25
CA SER A 623 -15.21 72.73 8.86
C SER A 623 -14.10 73.13 7.90
N GLU A 624 -13.53 72.18 7.16
CA GLU A 624 -12.88 72.46 5.88
C GLU A 624 -13.50 71.62 4.78
N VAL A 625 -14.12 72.31 3.81
CA VAL A 625 -14.83 71.69 2.68
C VAL A 625 -13.83 71.41 1.57
N PRO A 626 -13.66 70.15 1.11
CA PRO A 626 -12.76 69.87 -0.01
C PRO A 626 -13.36 70.40 -1.32
N HIS A 627 -12.71 71.43 -1.88
CA HIS A 627 -13.04 71.98 -3.20
C HIS A 627 -12.76 70.99 -4.33
N CYS A 628 -13.69 70.05 -4.62
CA CYS A 628 -13.58 69.18 -5.80
C CYS A 628 -14.92 68.69 -6.40
N SER A 629 -15.93 69.57 -6.49
CA SER A 629 -17.23 69.22 -7.10
C SER A 629 -17.87 70.28 -8.01
N LEU A 630 -17.32 71.50 -8.12
CA LEU A 630 -17.92 72.54 -8.99
C LEU A 630 -17.66 72.34 -10.49
N ALA A 631 -16.51 71.76 -10.88
CA ALA A 631 -16.11 71.66 -12.28
C ALA A 631 -16.98 70.70 -13.12
N VAL A 632 -17.53 69.66 -12.51
CA VAL A 632 -18.37 68.64 -13.19
C VAL A 632 -19.82 69.13 -13.33
N LEU A 633 -20.32 69.96 -12.41
CA LEU A 633 -21.64 70.56 -12.53
C LEU A 633 -21.67 71.70 -13.58
N LEU A 634 -20.60 72.49 -13.69
CA LEU A 634 -20.51 73.57 -14.67
C LEU A 634 -20.46 73.08 -16.13
N SER A 635 -19.82 71.93 -16.40
CA SER A 635 -19.78 71.34 -17.76
C SER A 635 -21.14 70.78 -18.19
N ILE A 636 -21.90 70.17 -17.27
CA ILE A 636 -23.27 69.68 -17.53
C ILE A 636 -24.22 70.86 -17.77
N VAL A 637 -24.11 71.95 -17.00
CA VAL A 637 -24.91 73.18 -17.22
C VAL A 637 -24.58 73.84 -18.56
N TRP A 638 -23.30 73.89 -18.97
CA TRP A 638 -22.92 74.40 -20.31
C TRP A 638 -23.47 73.55 -21.46
N LEU A 639 -23.50 72.22 -21.32
CA LEU A 639 -24.10 71.32 -22.31
C LEU A 639 -25.62 71.53 -22.45
N ILE A 640 -26.32 71.76 -21.33
CA ILE A 640 -27.77 72.02 -21.32
C ILE A 640 -28.09 73.41 -21.91
N ILE A 641 -27.34 74.45 -21.55
CA ILE A 641 -27.53 75.81 -22.10
C ILE A 641 -27.19 75.83 -23.61
N GLY A 642 -26.14 75.13 -24.04
CA GLY A 642 -25.79 74.98 -25.45
C GLY A 642 -26.88 74.28 -26.28
N HIS A 643 -27.61 73.33 -25.68
CA HIS A 643 -28.75 72.67 -26.34
C HIS A 643 -30.00 73.56 -26.43
N ILE A 644 -30.23 74.44 -25.44
CA ILE A 644 -31.37 75.36 -25.42
C ILE A 644 -31.15 76.54 -26.41
N CYS A 645 -29.93 77.08 -26.50
CA CYS A 645 -29.60 78.14 -27.46
C CYS A 645 -29.62 77.69 -28.93
N ARG A 646 -29.70 76.39 -29.24
CA ARG A 646 -29.89 75.87 -30.61
C ARG A 646 -31.35 75.81 -31.07
N HIS A 647 -32.31 76.17 -30.21
CA HIS A 647 -33.74 76.23 -30.55
C HIS A 647 -34.33 77.65 -30.53
N LEU A 648 -33.47 78.67 -30.37
CA LEU A 648 -33.85 80.09 -30.33
C LEU A 648 -32.86 80.96 -31.13
N TYR A 649 -32.56 80.53 -32.37
CA TYR A 649 -32.13 81.36 -33.51
C TYR A 649 -32.38 80.62 -34.82
#